data_AF-A0A1I3CIK5-F1
#
_entry.id   AF-A0A1I3CIK5-F1
#
_cell.length_a   1.000
_cell.length_b   1.000
_cell.length_c   1.000
_cell.angle_alpha   90.00
_cell.angle_beta   90.00
_cell.angle_gamma   90.00
#
_symmetry.space_group_name_H-M   'P 1'
#
loop_
_entity.id
_entity.type
_entity.pdbx_description
1 polymer ?
#
loop_
_entity_poly.entity_id
_entity_poly.type
_entity_poly.pdbx_seq_one_letter_code
_entity_poly.pdbx_strand_id
1 'polypeptide(L)'
;MGDRRLVLVVGSQCAALGRPLSFLPDAPGPVEPAGLPARQRLVLGLLDLLVDGPGGCAPVSVKCESAPGLLLNPTKAVADAALLAALQQADELQAVLVVHFVGHGSRHQDDPAAPARHLLHVWDTVAKPVDTEPESNGWDPYELIRRRRNHLPNIVGLVLLVDACYASWAKQQVDAWSGVQGGLLSAWLGSSGDQPAWDGCFTKTLVQVLGQGLDVAEHPRRALVPDLLASDLEPVLTGCQDQAPRLGGFESHNPVLFVARNRRASQLGAALGVDAGTETLLLRLTESYVTFAVDMVTDSIRAHRVTAVVGGPGAGKSTLAAALRHPPASVEKVPLGLVHAVGFMAVASSVPELAATLRGQLQKLAWFPEVARRYWQANAARWDDLDPWQRLTGPLSLYPDPVRLLVDGLDQLEGQPGYPEVLHALQALVDDPALGHVKLVLVGRSVPALGGVDAVVDMPVLDVNTATRYLHARGVLDPGTVEWLVQVAAGNWLVLDLAATTVSSVAGGAGFPEDQAALYTQLLDQIRTRHGGVVDVVMALLAAAGTGPVLPFDLLHATLVVLGQPLTRADLYLLLGDVDLHRLLDRSNTGRADEHLGLFHQTLGDYLTTHPRPGTPAAPAVHAAIIHALDQQAPATKHTPGSYRDDPLLTYAFDVGPRHRHEAGRDDSLVADLTRDDPVPRVNLTRWTTWASVILDALGCDHPDTLTTRSIIAYWTAQTGDPSEALRLLRQLLPDQERVLGRDHPDTLTTR
;
A
#
# COMPACT_ATOMS: atom_id res chain seq x y z
N MET A 1 1.13 24.99 24.32
CA MET A 1 2.46 24.99 24.96
C MET A 1 3.55 24.41 24.03
N GLY A 2 3.32 24.29 22.70
CA GLY A 2 4.20 23.56 21.78
C GLY A 2 4.54 24.29 20.46
N ASP A 3 4.45 25.62 20.42
CA ASP A 3 4.74 26.39 19.19
C ASP A 3 6.23 26.65 18.95
N ARG A 4 7.10 26.34 19.93
CA ARG A 4 8.54 26.56 19.78
C ARG A 4 9.17 25.39 19.05
N ARG A 5 9.85 25.70 17.94
CA ARG A 5 10.49 24.72 17.07
C ARG A 5 11.94 25.11 16.85
N LEU A 6 12.84 24.15 16.95
CA LEU A 6 14.26 24.33 16.73
C LEU A 6 14.70 23.53 15.50
N VAL A 7 15.65 24.05 14.74
CA VAL A 7 16.21 23.35 13.57
C VAL A 7 17.73 23.27 13.62
N LEU A 8 18.26 22.08 13.30
CA LEU A 8 19.67 21.80 13.06
C LEU A 8 19.82 21.09 11.71
N VAL A 9 20.64 21.62 10.82
CA VAL A 9 20.95 21.01 9.52
C VAL A 9 22.43 20.66 9.47
N VAL A 10 22.74 19.41 9.14
CA VAL A 10 24.11 18.88 9.02
C VAL A 10 24.30 18.33 7.62
N GLY A 11 25.09 19.02 6.81
CA GLY A 11 25.46 18.60 5.46
C GLY A 11 26.88 18.02 5.42
N SER A 12 27.11 16.95 4.67
CA SER A 12 28.45 16.40 4.41
C SER A 12 28.64 15.99 2.93
N GLN A 13 29.91 15.93 2.48
CA GLN A 13 30.25 15.55 1.11
C GLN A 13 29.98 14.06 0.83
N CYS A 14 29.58 13.71 -0.41
CA CYS A 14 29.46 12.33 -0.87
C CYS A 14 30.35 12.10 -2.10
N ALA A 15 31.29 11.15 -2.00
CA ALA A 15 32.25 10.82 -3.05
C ALA A 15 31.92 9.52 -3.80
N ALA A 16 30.85 8.80 -3.40
CA ALA A 16 30.59 7.41 -3.78
C ALA A 16 30.25 7.18 -5.27
N LEU A 17 30.17 8.22 -6.11
CA LEU A 17 29.87 8.10 -7.54
C LEU A 17 30.90 8.80 -8.45
N GLY A 18 32.07 9.19 -7.93
CA GLY A 18 33.05 9.98 -8.69
C GLY A 18 32.54 11.37 -9.10
N ARG A 19 31.45 11.83 -8.47
CA ARG A 19 30.90 13.18 -8.56
C ARG A 19 30.61 13.67 -7.13
N PRO A 20 31.25 14.75 -6.65
CA PRO A 20 30.88 15.39 -5.39
C PRO A 20 29.41 15.85 -5.46
N LEU A 21 28.74 15.92 -4.30
CA LEU A 21 27.39 16.48 -4.22
C LEU A 21 27.40 17.90 -4.74
N SER A 22 26.50 18.23 -5.66
CA SER A 22 26.53 19.51 -6.38
C SER A 22 26.33 20.75 -5.47
N PHE A 23 25.98 20.54 -4.20
CA PHE A 23 25.61 21.58 -3.24
C PHE A 23 26.70 21.91 -2.20
N LEU A 24 27.80 21.16 -2.10
CA LEU A 24 28.96 21.53 -1.25
C LEU A 24 30.21 21.77 -2.12
N PRO A 25 31.08 22.73 -1.78
CA PRO A 25 32.31 22.98 -2.53
C PRO A 25 33.32 21.83 -2.31
N ASP A 26 34.15 21.57 -3.33
CA ASP A 26 35.29 20.65 -3.26
C ASP A 26 36.42 21.25 -2.39
N ALA A 27 36.10 21.54 -1.12
CA ALA A 27 37.01 22.13 -0.16
C ALA A 27 37.36 21.10 0.92
N PRO A 28 38.65 20.91 1.24
CA PRO A 28 39.02 20.07 2.36
C PRO A 28 38.72 20.79 3.68
N GLY A 29 37.82 20.24 4.50
CA GLY A 29 37.50 20.75 5.84
C GLY A 29 36.10 21.34 6.01
N PRO A 30 35.80 21.85 7.22
CA PRO A 30 34.57 22.60 7.50
C PRO A 30 34.42 23.79 6.55
N VAL A 31 33.19 24.04 6.11
CA VAL A 31 32.89 25.07 5.11
C VAL A 31 32.10 26.21 5.75
N GLU A 32 32.61 27.44 5.63
CA GLU A 32 31.86 28.63 6.02
C GLU A 32 30.76 28.96 5.01
N PRO A 33 29.49 29.12 5.45
CA PRO A 33 28.38 29.43 4.56
C PRO A 33 28.52 30.71 3.73
N ALA A 34 29.18 31.74 4.29
CA ALA A 34 29.28 33.06 3.67
C ALA A 34 30.06 33.07 2.34
N GLY A 35 30.90 32.05 2.09
CA GLY A 35 31.71 31.91 0.89
C GLY A 35 31.07 31.11 -0.27
N LEU A 36 29.84 30.60 -0.12
CA LEU A 36 29.25 29.66 -1.08
C LEU A 36 28.68 30.35 -2.35
N PRO A 37 29.03 29.84 -3.56
CA PRO A 37 28.37 30.22 -4.81
C PRO A 37 26.85 29.97 -4.76
N ALA A 38 26.05 30.80 -5.42
CA ALA A 38 24.57 30.71 -5.39
C ALA A 38 24.02 29.31 -5.73
N ARG A 39 24.64 28.61 -6.69
CA ARG A 39 24.30 27.22 -7.08
C ARG A 39 24.55 26.15 -5.99
N GLN A 40 25.34 26.48 -4.98
CA GLN A 40 25.74 25.63 -3.84
C GLN A 40 25.06 26.07 -2.53
N ARG A 41 24.09 27.00 -2.57
CA ARG A 41 23.36 27.46 -1.38
C ARG A 41 22.08 26.66 -1.09
N LEU A 42 21.93 25.46 -1.64
CA LEU A 42 20.72 24.65 -1.45
C LEU A 42 20.37 24.46 0.03
N VAL A 43 21.37 24.12 0.84
CA VAL A 43 21.21 23.84 2.28
C VAL A 43 20.96 25.12 3.07
N LEU A 44 21.47 26.26 2.60
CA LEU A 44 21.13 27.58 3.14
C LEU A 44 19.69 27.95 2.85
N GLY A 45 19.25 27.75 1.60
CA GLY A 45 17.85 27.95 1.21
C GLY A 45 16.90 27.04 2.00
N LEU A 46 17.29 25.79 2.28
CA LEU A 46 16.50 24.92 3.16
C LEU A 46 16.43 25.46 4.59
N LEU A 47 17.56 25.87 5.18
CA LEU A 47 17.55 26.43 6.52
C LEU A 47 16.69 27.70 6.59
N ASP A 48 16.86 28.63 5.64
CA ASP A 48 16.08 29.86 5.54
C ASP A 48 14.59 29.55 5.40
N LEU A 49 14.21 28.57 4.55
CA LEU A 49 12.82 28.14 4.40
C LEU A 49 12.25 27.47 5.65
N LEU A 50 13.07 26.75 6.44
CA LEU A 50 12.62 26.16 7.69
C LEU A 50 12.47 27.21 8.80
N VAL A 51 13.36 28.22 8.83
CA VAL A 51 13.43 29.29 9.83
C VAL A 51 12.43 30.41 9.53
N ASP A 52 12.58 31.08 8.39
CA ASP A 52 11.77 32.23 7.95
C ASP A 52 10.48 31.81 7.23
N GLY A 53 10.34 30.51 7.00
CA GLY A 53 9.12 29.96 6.43
C GLY A 53 7.94 30.01 7.41
N PRO A 54 6.80 29.48 6.95
CA PRO A 54 5.53 29.64 7.62
C PRO A 54 5.41 29.07 9.03
N GLY A 55 6.35 28.19 9.40
CA GLY A 55 6.40 27.48 10.68
C GLY A 55 7.12 28.19 11.80
N GLY A 56 7.86 29.27 11.50
CA GLY A 56 8.60 30.05 12.50
C GLY A 56 9.56 29.23 13.36
N CYS A 57 10.36 28.33 12.77
CA CYS A 57 11.42 27.66 13.52
C CYS A 57 12.53 28.66 13.88
N ALA A 58 13.20 28.42 15.01
CA ALA A 58 14.44 29.10 15.33
C ALA A 58 15.64 28.18 15.04
N PRO A 59 16.72 28.69 14.45
CA PRO A 59 17.94 27.91 14.32
C PRO A 59 18.51 27.60 15.72
N VAL A 60 19.03 26.40 15.91
CA VAL A 60 19.76 26.05 17.14
C VAL A 60 20.99 26.95 17.27
N SER A 61 21.19 27.53 18.46
CA SER A 61 22.40 28.30 18.74
C SER A 61 23.56 27.35 19.03
N VAL A 62 24.45 27.15 18.05
CA VAL A 62 25.64 26.32 18.20
C VAL A 62 26.84 27.23 18.49
N LYS A 63 27.67 26.89 19.49
CA LYS A 63 28.85 27.68 19.89
C LYS A 63 30.06 27.57 18.92
N CYS A 64 29.89 26.95 17.75
CA CYS A 64 30.95 26.71 16.78
C CYS A 64 30.74 27.57 15.51
N GLU A 65 31.84 27.90 14.83
CA GLU A 65 32.09 29.01 13.90
C GLU A 65 31.26 29.07 12.58
N SER A 66 30.02 28.59 12.54
CA SER A 66 29.13 28.66 11.37
C SER A 66 27.78 29.33 11.69
N ALA A 67 26.99 29.55 10.65
CA ALA A 67 25.64 30.12 10.77
C ALA A 67 24.80 29.31 11.78
N PRO A 68 23.99 29.97 12.64
CA PRO A 68 23.14 29.29 13.61
C PRO A 68 22.32 28.17 12.96
N GLY A 69 22.31 26.98 13.55
CA GLY A 69 21.53 25.84 13.07
C GLY A 69 22.06 25.16 11.80
N LEU A 70 23.22 25.53 11.25
CA LEU A 70 23.80 24.90 10.04
C LEU A 70 25.26 24.49 10.22
N LEU A 71 25.54 23.22 9.93
CA LEU A 71 26.88 22.65 9.85
C LEU A 71 27.15 22.08 8.45
N LEU A 72 28.22 22.53 7.80
CA LEU A 72 28.63 22.03 6.50
C LEU A 72 30.01 21.39 6.57
N ASN A 73 30.06 20.11 6.22
CA ASN A 73 31.22 19.23 6.30
C ASN A 73 31.94 19.31 7.67
N PRO A 74 31.21 19.18 8.80
CA PRO A 74 31.81 19.32 10.13
C PRO A 74 32.79 18.16 10.43
N THR A 75 33.61 18.29 11.47
CA THR A 75 34.26 17.14 12.08
C THR A 75 33.29 16.41 13.01
N LYS A 76 33.56 15.14 13.33
CA LYS A 76 32.77 14.34 14.28
C LYS A 76 32.60 15.05 15.62
N ALA A 77 33.67 15.63 16.16
CA ALA A 77 33.64 16.35 17.43
C ALA A 77 32.71 17.57 17.39
N VAL A 78 32.70 18.32 16.28
CA VAL A 78 31.82 19.49 16.09
C VAL A 78 30.37 19.04 15.92
N ALA A 79 30.13 17.97 15.14
CA ALA A 79 28.81 17.42 14.91
C ALA A 79 28.17 16.89 16.20
N ASP A 80 28.92 16.15 17.03
CA ASP A 80 28.50 15.69 18.36
C ASP A 80 28.14 16.85 19.28
N ALA A 81 29.03 17.85 19.38
CA ALA A 81 28.82 19.01 20.26
C ALA A 81 27.57 19.81 19.87
N ALA A 82 27.32 19.98 18.57
CA ALA A 82 26.15 20.68 18.07
C ALA A 82 24.86 19.90 18.30
N LEU A 83 24.85 18.59 18.07
CA LEU A 83 23.66 17.75 18.32
C LEU A 83 23.31 17.73 19.81
N LEU A 84 24.30 17.65 20.70
CA LEU A 84 24.10 17.76 22.14
C LEU A 84 23.51 19.12 22.53
N ALA A 85 24.05 20.21 21.98
CA ALA A 85 23.55 21.55 22.24
C ALA A 85 22.11 21.74 21.73
N ALA A 86 21.76 21.13 20.60
CA ALA A 86 20.42 21.15 20.04
C ALA A 86 19.41 20.42 20.94
N LEU A 87 19.76 19.21 21.38
CA LEU A 87 18.93 18.42 22.30
C LEU A 87 18.70 19.15 23.63
N GLN A 88 19.75 19.75 24.19
CA GLN A 88 19.67 20.52 25.43
C GLN A 88 18.78 21.75 25.29
N GLN A 89 18.92 22.52 24.20
CA GLN A 89 18.06 23.68 23.94
C GLN A 89 16.61 23.29 23.73
N ALA A 90 16.35 22.16 23.06
CA ALA A 90 15.00 21.68 22.85
C ALA A 90 14.32 21.28 24.16
N ASP A 91 15.06 20.66 25.08
CA ASP A 91 14.58 20.32 26.42
C ASP A 91 14.25 21.58 27.23
N GLU A 92 15.19 22.54 27.30
CA GLU A 92 15.04 23.79 28.05
C GLU A 92 13.86 24.64 27.55
N LEU A 93 13.62 24.64 26.24
CA LEU A 93 12.56 25.42 25.62
C LEU A 93 11.24 24.68 25.48
N GLN A 94 11.18 23.41 25.88
CA GLN A 94 10.04 22.51 25.62
C GLN A 94 9.61 22.57 24.15
N ALA A 95 10.57 22.37 23.25
CA ALA A 95 10.42 22.57 21.82
C ALA A 95 10.39 21.25 21.04
N VAL A 96 9.84 21.31 19.83
CA VAL A 96 10.06 20.28 18.82
C VAL A 96 11.42 20.54 18.16
N LEU A 97 12.29 19.53 18.15
CA LEU A 97 13.60 19.60 17.50
C LEU A 97 13.54 18.94 16.12
N VAL A 98 13.88 19.67 15.07
CA VAL A 98 14.05 19.15 13.71
C VAL A 98 15.54 19.04 13.41
N VAL A 99 16.02 17.84 13.09
CA VAL A 99 17.42 17.61 12.69
C VAL A 99 17.43 17.05 11.28
N HIS A 100 18.10 17.73 10.34
CA HIS A 100 18.26 17.29 8.96
C HIS A 100 19.70 16.88 8.67
N PHE A 101 19.90 15.64 8.25
CA PHE A 101 21.16 15.07 7.83
C PHE A 101 21.16 14.92 6.31
N VAL A 102 22.13 15.52 5.63
CA VAL A 102 22.30 15.39 4.17
C VAL A 102 23.72 14.98 3.88
N GLY A 103 23.93 13.91 3.11
CA GLY A 103 25.27 13.58 2.65
C GLY A 103 25.55 12.09 2.54
N HIS A 104 26.77 11.70 2.91
CA HIS A 104 27.18 10.31 2.81
C HIS A 104 26.86 9.53 4.09
N GLY A 105 26.45 8.28 3.90
CA GLY A 105 26.26 7.33 4.97
C GLY A 105 26.72 5.96 4.51
N SER A 106 27.03 5.08 5.47
CA SER A 106 27.40 3.70 5.24
C SER A 106 26.64 2.79 6.20
N ARG A 107 26.59 1.51 5.84
CA ARG A 107 26.17 0.44 6.72
C ARG A 107 27.41 -0.10 7.43
N HIS A 108 27.29 -0.35 8.73
CA HIS A 108 28.31 -1.02 9.51
C HIS A 108 27.69 -2.12 10.36
N GLN A 109 28.22 -3.34 10.27
CA GLN A 109 27.77 -4.48 11.06
C GLN A 109 28.98 -5.25 11.58
N ASP A 110 29.25 -5.14 12.88
CA ASP A 110 30.39 -5.78 13.54
C ASP A 110 30.27 -7.31 13.62
N ASP A 111 29.04 -7.81 13.77
CA ASP A 111 28.69 -9.23 13.94
C ASP A 111 27.44 -9.55 13.10
N PRO A 112 27.44 -10.62 12.29
CA PRO A 112 26.24 -11.08 11.57
C PRO A 112 24.99 -11.24 12.46
N ALA A 113 25.16 -11.51 13.75
CA ALA A 113 24.07 -11.63 14.73
C ALA A 113 23.66 -10.28 15.38
N ALA A 114 24.45 -9.22 15.23
CA ALA A 114 24.15 -7.89 15.76
C ALA A 114 23.36 -7.04 14.75
N PRO A 115 22.47 -6.13 15.20
CA PRO A 115 21.75 -5.23 14.31
C PRO A 115 22.73 -4.27 13.61
N ALA A 116 22.57 -4.11 12.29
CA ALA A 116 23.44 -3.21 11.53
C ALA A 116 23.16 -1.75 11.88
N ARG A 117 24.20 -0.92 11.75
CA ARG A 117 24.19 0.50 12.09
C ARG A 117 24.32 1.36 10.84
N HIS A 118 23.63 2.49 10.81
CA HIS A 118 23.85 3.55 9.84
C HIS A 118 24.82 4.56 10.42
N LEU A 119 25.91 4.80 9.70
CA LEU A 119 26.90 5.79 10.08
C LEU A 119 26.92 6.89 9.03
N LEU A 120 26.80 8.14 9.45
CA LEU A 120 27.00 9.30 8.59
C LEU A 120 28.49 9.59 8.46
N HIS A 121 28.95 9.94 7.26
CA HIS A 121 30.32 10.38 7.07
C HIS A 121 30.39 11.91 7.07
N VAL A 122 31.02 12.45 8.10
CA VAL A 122 31.44 13.84 8.27
C VAL A 122 32.93 13.99 7.90
N TRP A 123 33.48 15.21 7.83
CA TRP A 123 34.78 15.51 7.19
C TRP A 123 35.93 14.56 7.57
N ASP A 124 36.15 14.34 8.86
CA ASP A 124 37.23 13.52 9.42
C ASP A 124 36.93 12.02 9.45
N THR A 125 35.78 11.62 8.90
CA THR A 125 35.33 10.22 8.77
C THR A 125 35.18 9.78 7.31
N VAL A 126 35.40 10.69 6.35
CA VAL A 126 35.58 10.37 4.93
C VAL A 126 37.05 9.99 4.74
N ALA A 127 37.30 8.73 4.35
CA ALA A 127 38.61 8.08 4.32
C ALA A 127 39.82 8.98 3.99
N LYS A 128 40.82 9.00 4.88
CA LYS A 128 42.21 9.00 4.43
C LYS A 128 42.40 7.72 3.58
N PRO A 129 43.04 7.76 2.41
CA PRO A 129 43.17 6.61 1.50
C PRO A 129 44.12 5.49 2.01
N VAL A 130 44.27 5.32 3.33
CA VAL A 130 45.24 4.40 3.95
C VAL A 130 44.59 3.35 4.86
N ASP A 131 43.31 3.46 5.20
CA ASP A 131 42.66 2.48 6.07
C ASP A 131 41.99 1.35 5.26
N THR A 132 42.34 0.11 5.59
CA THR A 132 41.83 -1.11 4.96
C THR A 132 40.38 -1.47 5.34
N GLU A 133 39.75 -0.67 6.21
CA GLU A 133 38.36 -0.87 6.66
C GLU A 133 37.59 0.47 6.65
N PRO A 134 37.08 0.91 5.49
CA PRO A 134 36.38 2.19 5.33
C PRO A 134 35.07 2.32 6.14
N GLU A 135 34.53 1.20 6.62
CA GLU A 135 33.19 1.12 7.22
C GLU A 135 33.18 1.47 8.73
N SER A 136 34.32 1.46 9.43
CA SER A 136 34.38 1.47 10.91
C SER A 136 34.49 2.85 11.59
N ASN A 137 34.71 3.93 10.83
CA ASN A 137 35.04 5.26 11.39
C ASN A 137 33.93 6.32 11.30
N GLY A 138 32.72 5.97 10.88
CA GLY A 138 31.64 6.94 10.71
C GLY A 138 31.12 7.60 12.00
N TRP A 139 30.26 8.60 11.83
CA TRP A 139 29.55 9.30 12.90
C TRP A 139 28.15 8.70 13.11
N ASP A 140 27.86 8.27 14.33
CA ASP A 140 26.57 7.69 14.73
C ASP A 140 25.77 8.71 15.56
N PRO A 141 25.00 9.61 14.92
CA PRO A 141 24.18 10.57 15.66
C PRO A 141 23.02 9.89 16.40
N TYR A 142 22.57 8.72 15.94
CA TYR A 142 21.40 8.02 16.45
C TYR A 142 21.67 7.46 17.84
N GLU A 143 22.83 6.81 18.03
CA GLU A 143 23.25 6.32 19.34
C GLU A 143 23.48 7.47 20.33
N LEU A 144 23.99 8.62 19.87
CA LEU A 144 24.14 9.82 20.69
C LEU A 144 22.78 10.33 21.19
N ILE A 145 21.81 10.46 20.27
CA ILE A 145 20.43 10.85 20.62
C ILE A 145 19.84 9.85 21.61
N ARG A 146 19.91 8.55 21.31
CA ARG A 146 19.36 7.47 22.14
C ARG A 146 19.90 7.52 23.58
N ARG A 147 21.21 7.67 23.75
CA ARG A 147 21.86 7.75 25.08
C ARG A 147 21.45 8.99 25.87
N ARG A 148 21.16 10.10 25.20
CA ARG A 148 20.91 11.39 25.85
C ARG A 148 19.44 11.65 26.12
N ARG A 149 18.55 11.14 25.26
CA ARG A 149 17.11 11.39 25.33
C ARG A 149 16.49 11.03 26.68
N ASN A 150 16.89 9.91 27.28
CA ASN A 150 16.37 9.49 28.59
C ASN A 150 16.68 10.48 29.73
N HIS A 151 17.60 11.42 29.50
CA HIS A 151 17.98 12.47 30.44
C HIS A 151 17.40 13.84 30.08
N LEU A 152 16.57 13.92 29.03
CA LEU A 152 15.98 15.15 28.47
C LEU A 152 14.46 14.97 28.30
N PRO A 153 13.69 14.87 29.40
CA PRO A 153 12.29 14.49 29.39
C PRO A 153 11.33 15.59 28.89
N ASN A 154 11.80 16.82 28.73
CA ASN A 154 10.96 17.97 28.38
C ASN A 154 10.91 18.25 26.87
N ILE A 155 11.66 17.50 26.06
CA ILE A 155 11.59 17.59 24.60
C ILE A 155 10.18 17.18 24.13
N VAL A 156 9.49 18.09 23.45
CA VAL A 156 8.10 17.90 23.00
C VAL A 156 8.00 16.99 21.77
N GLY A 157 9.03 16.98 20.93
CA GLY A 157 9.12 16.10 19.76
C GLY A 157 10.49 16.16 19.09
N LEU A 158 10.83 15.12 18.33
CA LEU A 158 12.07 15.01 17.57
C LEU A 158 11.78 14.55 16.14
N VAL A 159 12.09 15.39 15.16
CA VAL A 159 11.94 15.09 13.73
C VAL A 159 13.33 14.87 13.13
N LEU A 160 13.59 13.70 12.55
CA LEU A 160 14.87 13.34 11.96
C LEU A 160 14.75 13.24 10.43
N LEU A 161 15.18 14.25 9.69
CA LEU A 161 15.22 14.20 8.24
C LEU A 161 16.59 13.62 7.82
N VAL A 162 16.65 12.55 7.04
CA VAL A 162 17.89 11.84 6.64
C VAL A 162 17.93 11.65 5.13
N ASP A 163 18.55 12.59 4.40
CA ASP A 163 18.86 12.48 2.97
C ASP A 163 20.32 12.03 2.77
N ALA A 164 20.60 10.78 3.15
CA ALA A 164 21.93 10.20 3.09
C ALA A 164 21.95 8.82 2.42
N CYS A 165 23.12 8.41 1.95
CA CYS A 165 23.31 7.05 1.43
C CYS A 165 22.97 6.02 2.52
N TYR A 166 22.33 4.90 2.16
CA TYR A 166 21.96 3.84 3.11
C TYR A 166 20.97 4.25 4.22
N ALA A 167 20.22 5.36 4.06
CA ALA A 167 19.39 5.95 5.12
C ALA A 167 18.27 5.04 5.68
N SER A 168 17.90 3.94 5.02
CA SER A 168 16.95 2.97 5.61
C SER A 168 17.44 2.36 6.92
N TRP A 169 18.76 2.19 7.06
CA TRP A 169 19.36 1.63 8.28
C TRP A 169 19.29 2.60 9.46
N ALA A 170 19.28 3.91 9.19
CA ALA A 170 19.09 4.93 10.22
C ALA A 170 17.77 4.72 10.95
N LYS A 171 16.73 4.38 10.18
CA LYS A 171 15.42 4.10 10.74
C LYS A 171 15.41 2.81 11.55
N GLN A 172 16.00 1.71 11.08
CA GLN A 172 16.06 0.48 11.88
C GLN A 172 16.72 0.73 13.26
N GLN A 173 17.76 1.55 13.29
CA GLN A 173 18.39 1.95 14.56
C GLN A 173 17.47 2.81 15.44
N VAL A 174 16.66 3.69 14.86
CA VAL A 174 15.69 4.54 15.58
C VAL A 174 14.49 3.73 16.08
N ASP A 175 14.00 2.77 15.28
CA ASP A 175 12.87 1.90 15.62
C ASP A 175 13.21 0.95 16.78
N ALA A 176 14.48 0.57 16.93
CA ALA A 176 14.97 -0.23 18.06
C ALA A 176 14.90 0.50 19.42
N TRP A 177 14.50 1.77 19.48
CA TRP A 177 14.40 2.53 20.73
C TRP A 177 13.15 2.09 21.52
N SER A 178 13.29 1.10 22.40
CA SER A 178 12.22 0.66 23.31
C SER A 178 11.72 1.79 24.23
N GLY A 179 10.40 1.94 24.38
CA GLY A 179 9.80 2.77 25.44
C GLY A 179 9.40 4.21 25.06
N VAL A 180 9.22 4.52 23.78
CA VAL A 180 8.69 5.83 23.35
C VAL A 180 7.17 5.85 23.49
N GLN A 181 6.68 6.08 24.71
CA GLN A 181 5.29 6.45 24.96
C GLN A 181 5.14 7.98 24.81
N GLY A 182 4.49 8.42 23.73
CA GLY A 182 4.07 9.81 23.53
C GLY A 182 5.05 10.72 22.77
N GLY A 183 4.52 11.39 21.74
CA GLY A 183 5.07 12.64 21.19
C GLY A 183 6.12 12.52 20.09
N LEU A 184 5.66 12.60 18.82
CA LEU A 184 6.41 13.00 17.61
C LEU A 184 7.86 12.54 17.51
N LEU A 185 8.08 11.30 17.06
CA LEU A 185 9.33 10.90 16.41
C LEU A 185 9.03 10.62 14.92
N SER A 186 9.21 11.63 14.06
CA SER A 186 9.00 11.50 12.61
C SER A 186 10.34 11.55 11.89
N ALA A 187 10.80 10.41 11.35
CA ALA A 187 12.09 10.31 10.68
C ALA A 187 11.95 10.31 9.13
N TRP A 188 12.14 11.45 8.46
CA TRP A 188 11.96 11.51 7.02
C TRP A 188 13.18 11.05 6.25
N LEU A 189 13.10 9.90 5.60
CA LEU A 189 14.23 9.38 4.84
C LEU A 189 14.15 9.84 3.38
N GLY A 190 15.22 10.50 2.91
CA GLY A 190 15.43 10.95 1.53
C GLY A 190 16.01 9.88 0.60
N SER A 191 16.34 8.69 1.14
CA SER A 191 16.79 7.54 0.36
C SER A 191 16.32 6.24 1.04
N SER A 192 15.82 5.29 0.24
CA SER A 192 15.48 3.94 0.73
C SER A 192 16.55 2.91 0.35
N GLY A 193 16.93 2.08 1.30
CA GLY A 193 17.65 0.82 1.06
C GLY A 193 19.16 0.96 1.06
N ASP A 194 19.83 -0.07 0.55
CA ASP A 194 21.29 -0.20 0.44
C ASP A 194 21.91 0.64 -0.69
N GLN A 195 21.41 1.86 -0.94
CA GLN A 195 21.74 2.63 -2.16
C GLN A 195 22.14 4.09 -1.87
N PRO A 196 22.90 4.73 -2.79
CA PRO A 196 23.30 6.13 -2.64
C PRO A 196 22.13 7.11 -2.62
N ALA A 197 22.28 8.21 -1.88
CA ALA A 197 21.43 9.38 -2.02
C ALA A 197 21.84 10.16 -3.29
N TRP A 198 21.02 10.08 -4.33
CA TRP A 198 21.31 10.58 -5.68
C TRP A 198 21.35 12.12 -5.74
N ASP A 199 22.51 12.72 -5.43
CA ASP A 199 22.77 14.16 -5.53
C ASP A 199 21.83 15.07 -4.70
N GLY A 200 21.32 14.54 -3.57
CA GLY A 200 20.37 15.25 -2.70
C GLY A 200 19.07 15.65 -3.41
N CYS A 201 18.62 14.85 -4.37
CA CYS A 201 17.42 15.16 -5.18
C CYS A 201 16.18 15.37 -4.31
N PHE A 202 16.02 14.58 -3.24
CA PHE A 202 14.97 14.79 -2.25
C PHE A 202 15.07 16.17 -1.57
N THR A 203 16.24 16.55 -1.04
CA THR A 203 16.44 17.88 -0.44
C THR A 203 16.16 19.01 -1.45
N LYS A 204 16.55 18.85 -2.73
CA LYS A 204 16.27 19.83 -3.79
C LYS A 204 14.78 20.02 -4.01
N THR A 205 14.03 18.94 -4.08
CA THR A 205 12.57 18.98 -4.22
C THR A 205 11.90 19.57 -2.99
N LEU A 206 12.34 19.20 -1.78
CA LEU A 206 11.80 19.78 -0.54
C LEU A 206 11.98 21.30 -0.50
N VAL A 207 13.16 21.81 -0.86
CA VAL A 207 13.42 23.26 -0.98
C VAL A 207 12.50 23.90 -2.03
N GLN A 208 12.30 23.27 -3.18
CA GLN A 208 11.41 23.78 -4.22
C GLN A 208 9.95 23.86 -3.73
N VAL A 209 9.46 22.79 -3.11
CA VAL A 209 8.09 22.67 -2.58
C VAL A 209 7.83 23.69 -1.47
N LEU A 210 8.72 23.75 -0.48
CA LEU A 210 8.58 24.69 0.65
C LEU A 210 8.70 26.15 0.20
N GLY A 211 9.53 26.43 -0.83
CA GLY A 211 9.73 27.79 -1.34
C GLY A 211 8.64 28.29 -2.28
N GLN A 212 8.07 27.43 -3.12
CA GLN A 212 7.02 27.80 -4.09
C GLN A 212 5.60 27.60 -3.54
N GLY A 213 5.45 26.78 -2.51
CA GLY A 213 4.15 26.29 -2.06
C GLY A 213 3.58 25.22 -2.99
N LEU A 214 2.57 24.50 -2.52
CA LEU A 214 1.81 23.53 -3.29
C LEU A 214 0.48 24.15 -3.70
N ASP A 215 0.16 24.08 -5.00
CA ASP A 215 -1.11 24.56 -5.57
C ASP A 215 -2.05 23.36 -5.81
N VAL A 216 -2.35 22.61 -4.75
CA VAL A 216 -3.32 21.51 -4.78
C VAL A 216 -4.53 21.96 -3.97
N ALA A 217 -5.72 21.88 -4.58
CA ALA A 217 -6.95 22.62 -4.26
C ALA A 217 -7.52 22.51 -2.82
N GLU A 218 -6.88 21.78 -1.92
CA GLU A 218 -7.31 21.62 -0.52
C GLU A 218 -6.23 21.98 0.51
N HIS A 219 -5.04 22.41 0.09
CA HIS A 219 -3.98 22.78 1.05
C HIS A 219 -4.10 24.26 1.39
N PRO A 220 -4.60 24.64 2.59
CA PRO A 220 -4.41 26.00 3.07
C PRO A 220 -2.91 26.23 3.08
N ARG A 221 -2.46 27.17 2.25
CA ARG A 221 -1.07 27.56 2.08
C ARG A 221 -0.35 27.46 3.42
N ARG A 222 0.76 26.71 3.44
CA ARG A 222 1.77 26.56 4.52
C ARG A 222 1.76 25.22 5.30
N ALA A 223 1.60 24.08 4.62
CA ALA A 223 1.91 22.76 5.19
C ALA A 223 3.40 22.71 5.61
N LEU A 224 3.66 22.31 6.86
CA LEU A 224 5.02 22.03 7.31
C LEU A 224 5.46 20.68 6.74
N VAL A 225 6.76 20.39 6.88
CA VAL A 225 7.32 19.06 6.68
C VAL A 225 6.35 17.99 7.23
N PRO A 226 6.03 17.86 8.53
CA PRO A 226 5.09 16.84 9.04
C PRO A 226 3.67 16.77 8.42
N ASP A 227 3.22 17.78 7.67
CA ASP A 227 1.89 17.84 7.05
C ASP A 227 1.87 17.45 5.56
N LEU A 228 3.04 17.33 4.89
CA LEU A 228 3.08 16.93 3.48
C LEU A 228 2.78 15.42 3.35
N LEU A 229 2.00 15.03 2.36
CA LEU A 229 1.75 13.63 2.00
C LEU A 229 2.64 13.22 0.82
N ALA A 230 2.77 11.91 0.58
CA ALA A 230 3.52 11.41 -0.57
C ALA A 230 2.91 11.89 -1.91
N SER A 231 1.58 11.95 -1.99
CA SER A 231 0.81 12.51 -3.12
C SER A 231 1.14 13.96 -3.41
N ASP A 232 1.44 14.75 -2.39
CA ASP A 232 1.74 16.17 -2.54
C ASP A 232 3.11 16.40 -3.18
N LEU A 233 3.99 15.42 -3.02
CA LEU A 233 5.36 15.45 -3.52
C LEU A 233 5.52 14.70 -4.86
N GLU A 234 4.54 13.87 -5.23
CA GLU A 234 4.55 13.06 -6.44
C GLU A 234 4.63 13.88 -7.75
N PRO A 235 3.88 14.99 -7.92
CA PRO A 235 4.01 15.86 -9.10
C PRO A 235 5.39 16.48 -9.23
N VAL A 236 6.04 16.79 -8.11
CA VAL A 236 7.30 17.56 -8.06
C VAL A 236 8.53 16.65 -8.12
N LEU A 237 8.45 15.42 -7.61
CA LEU A 237 9.52 14.42 -7.67
C LEU A 237 9.65 13.73 -9.04
N THR A 238 8.82 14.08 -10.04
CA THR A 238 8.95 13.61 -11.43
C THR A 238 10.31 13.92 -12.07
N GLY A 239 11.00 14.97 -11.61
CA GLY A 239 12.36 15.32 -12.03
C GLY A 239 13.47 14.42 -11.46
N CYS A 240 13.20 13.71 -10.37
CA CYS A 240 14.11 12.75 -9.76
C CYS A 240 13.83 11.34 -10.31
N GLN A 241 14.33 11.03 -11.52
CA GLN A 241 14.00 9.78 -12.23
C GLN A 241 14.28 8.49 -11.44
N ASP A 242 15.19 8.55 -10.46
CA ASP A 242 15.58 7.44 -9.61
C ASP A 242 14.95 7.47 -8.21
N GLN A 243 14.03 8.40 -7.90
CA GLN A 243 13.34 8.52 -6.61
C GLN A 243 11.81 8.58 -6.79
N ALA A 244 11.05 8.03 -5.84
CA ALA A 244 9.58 8.09 -5.79
C ALA A 244 9.12 8.28 -4.34
N PRO A 245 8.27 9.29 -4.05
CA PRO A 245 7.72 9.49 -2.71
C PRO A 245 6.80 8.33 -2.33
N ARG A 246 6.82 7.92 -1.05
CA ARG A 246 5.97 6.87 -0.50
C ARG A 246 5.79 7.09 0.99
N LEU A 247 4.60 6.88 1.54
CA LEU A 247 4.36 6.89 2.98
C LEU A 247 4.52 5.44 3.50
N GLY A 248 5.36 5.18 4.53
CA GLY A 248 5.44 3.81 5.07
C GLY A 248 6.56 3.54 6.06
N GLY A 249 6.22 3.39 7.34
CA GLY A 249 7.10 2.90 8.41
C GLY A 249 7.23 1.38 8.41
N PHE A 250 8.46 0.86 8.33
CA PHE A 250 8.77 -0.46 8.89
C PHE A 250 8.78 -0.35 10.42
N GLU A 251 8.32 -1.39 11.12
CA GLU A 251 8.46 -1.61 12.56
C GLU A 251 8.23 -0.40 13.49
N SER A 252 6.96 -0.22 13.84
CA SER A 252 6.53 0.26 15.16
C SER A 252 6.49 1.80 15.40
N HIS A 253 5.37 2.22 16.00
CA HIS A 253 5.10 3.42 16.80
C HIS A 253 5.11 4.84 16.21
N ASN A 254 5.22 5.09 14.90
CA ASN A 254 4.91 6.41 14.35
C ASN A 254 4.59 6.38 12.84
N PRO A 255 3.63 7.18 12.32
CA PRO A 255 3.51 7.48 10.90
C PRO A 255 4.68 8.36 10.49
N VAL A 256 5.80 7.70 10.25
CA VAL A 256 6.99 8.31 9.70
C VAL A 256 6.74 8.53 8.21
N LEU A 257 6.74 9.80 7.79
CA LEU A 257 6.68 10.15 6.38
C LEU A 257 8.00 9.74 5.71
N PHE A 258 7.98 8.70 4.90
CA PHE A 258 9.06 8.44 3.96
C PHE A 258 8.86 9.37 2.77
N VAL A 259 9.94 9.87 2.18
CA VAL A 259 9.77 10.83 1.07
C VAL A 259 10.54 10.48 -0.18
N ALA A 260 11.36 9.44 -0.16
CA ALA A 260 11.82 8.85 -1.41
C ALA A 260 12.23 7.39 -1.23
N ARG A 261 11.50 6.46 -1.86
CA ARG A 261 12.09 5.20 -2.29
C ARG A 261 12.91 5.43 -3.55
N ASN A 262 14.13 4.90 -3.63
CA ASN A 262 14.83 4.85 -4.90
C ASN A 262 14.04 3.94 -5.87
N ARG A 263 13.65 4.42 -7.05
CA ARG A 263 12.82 3.70 -8.04
C ARG A 263 13.42 2.34 -8.47
N ARG A 264 14.74 2.16 -8.31
CA ARG A 264 15.42 0.87 -8.53
C ARG A 264 15.34 -0.12 -7.35
N ALA A 265 15.04 0.34 -6.13
CA ALA A 265 15.20 -0.44 -4.90
C ALA A 265 13.91 -1.04 -4.33
N SER A 266 12.72 -0.72 -4.85
CA SER A 266 11.51 -1.54 -4.64
C SER A 266 11.59 -2.79 -5.52
N GLN A 267 12.69 -3.56 -5.45
CA GLN A 267 12.82 -4.73 -6.32
C GLN A 267 11.73 -5.75 -6.00
N LEU A 268 11.38 -5.91 -4.72
CA LEU A 268 10.37 -6.84 -4.22
C LEU A 268 8.94 -6.31 -4.40
N GLY A 269 8.54 -5.17 -3.84
CA GLY A 269 7.20 -4.61 -4.04
C GLY A 269 6.86 -4.27 -5.50
N ALA A 270 7.78 -3.63 -6.24
CA ALA A 270 7.60 -3.40 -7.67
C ALA A 270 7.87 -4.66 -8.52
N ALA A 271 8.41 -5.75 -7.97
CA ALA A 271 8.30 -7.07 -8.63
C ALA A 271 6.92 -7.61 -8.34
N LEU A 272 6.54 -7.84 -7.10
CA LEU A 272 5.29 -8.45 -6.66
C LEU A 272 4.02 -7.74 -7.16
N GLY A 273 4.10 -6.45 -7.51
CA GLY A 273 2.91 -5.66 -7.83
C GLY A 273 2.07 -5.36 -6.58
N VAL A 274 2.72 -5.37 -5.41
CA VAL A 274 2.09 -5.19 -4.10
C VAL A 274 2.69 -3.96 -3.42
N ASP A 275 1.92 -3.32 -2.55
CA ASP A 275 2.36 -2.18 -1.75
C ASP A 275 3.33 -2.61 -0.62
N ALA A 276 3.92 -1.64 0.08
CA ALA A 276 4.93 -1.88 1.11
C ALA A 276 4.40 -2.53 2.40
N GLY A 277 3.11 -2.35 2.73
CA GLY A 277 2.45 -3.01 3.85
C GLY A 277 2.25 -4.49 3.55
N THR A 278 1.78 -4.79 2.33
CA THR A 278 1.69 -6.14 1.80
C THR A 278 3.09 -6.78 1.68
N GLU A 279 4.10 -6.10 1.15
CA GLU A 279 5.50 -6.57 1.11
C GLU A 279 6.04 -6.95 2.51
N THR A 280 5.75 -6.13 3.52
CA THR A 280 6.19 -6.33 4.92
C THR A 280 5.45 -7.47 5.60
N LEU A 281 4.14 -7.59 5.38
CA LEU A 281 3.34 -8.72 5.84
C LEU A 281 3.83 -10.00 5.18
N LEU A 282 4.13 -9.97 3.88
CA LEU A 282 4.66 -11.11 3.14
C LEU A 282 6.02 -11.55 3.66
N LEU A 283 6.99 -10.65 3.83
CA LEU A 283 8.32 -11.01 4.36
C LEU A 283 8.23 -11.65 5.76
N ARG A 284 7.42 -11.07 6.66
CA ARG A 284 7.21 -11.58 8.03
C ARG A 284 6.48 -12.93 8.04
N LEU A 285 5.45 -13.08 7.22
CA LEU A 285 4.69 -14.33 7.17
C LEU A 285 5.47 -15.43 6.47
N THR A 286 6.37 -15.10 5.54
CA THR A 286 7.10 -16.09 4.74
C THR A 286 8.35 -16.65 5.40
N GLU A 287 8.89 -16.01 6.43
CA GLU A 287 10.07 -16.53 7.13
C GLU A 287 9.78 -17.79 7.97
N SER A 288 8.55 -17.96 8.48
CA SER A 288 8.21 -19.08 9.39
C SER A 288 7.01 -19.93 8.95
N TYR A 289 6.08 -19.44 8.11
CA TYR A 289 4.93 -20.21 7.61
C TYR A 289 5.31 -21.25 6.55
N VAL A 290 6.42 -21.00 5.86
CA VAL A 290 6.72 -21.58 4.54
C VAL A 290 7.05 -23.08 4.59
N THR A 291 7.50 -23.63 5.72
CA THR A 291 8.00 -25.02 5.72
C THR A 291 6.94 -26.12 5.57
N PHE A 292 5.64 -25.85 5.73
CA PHE A 292 4.59 -26.89 5.64
C PHE A 292 3.81 -26.86 4.31
N ALA A 293 3.32 -25.69 3.91
CA ALA A 293 2.53 -25.56 2.68
C ALA A 293 3.40 -25.45 1.42
N VAL A 294 4.60 -24.86 1.53
CA VAL A 294 5.40 -24.57 0.34
C VAL A 294 6.03 -25.83 -0.26
N ASP A 295 6.45 -26.81 0.54
CA ASP A 295 7.03 -28.05 0.01
C ASP A 295 5.99 -28.77 -0.88
N MET A 296 4.77 -28.98 -0.36
CA MET A 296 3.66 -29.60 -1.11
C MET A 296 3.28 -28.83 -2.37
N VAL A 297 3.16 -27.50 -2.26
CA VAL A 297 2.76 -26.65 -3.39
C VAL A 297 3.89 -26.55 -4.44
N THR A 298 5.14 -26.46 -4.00
CA THR A 298 6.33 -26.38 -4.86
C THR A 298 6.51 -27.67 -5.67
N ASP A 299 6.35 -28.83 -5.04
CA ASP A 299 6.46 -30.12 -5.73
C ASP A 299 5.41 -30.25 -6.83
N SER A 300 4.17 -29.86 -6.53
CA SER A 300 3.07 -29.89 -7.50
C SER A 300 3.29 -28.90 -8.66
N ILE A 301 3.65 -27.64 -8.37
CA ILE A 301 3.91 -26.59 -9.38
C ILE A 301 5.11 -26.94 -10.29
N ARG A 302 6.08 -27.72 -9.79
CA ARG A 302 7.20 -28.21 -10.60
C ARG A 302 6.74 -29.29 -11.57
N ALA A 303 5.97 -30.27 -11.08
CA ALA A 303 5.54 -31.44 -11.82
C ALA A 303 4.51 -31.14 -12.92
N HIS A 304 3.64 -30.15 -12.72
CA HIS A 304 2.47 -29.91 -13.57
C HIS A 304 2.59 -28.63 -14.41
N ARG A 305 1.73 -28.47 -15.44
CA ARG A 305 1.65 -27.25 -16.24
C ARG A 305 0.64 -26.28 -15.64
N VAL A 306 -0.53 -26.78 -15.25
CA VAL A 306 -1.59 -26.00 -14.60
C VAL A 306 -1.90 -26.61 -13.24
N THR A 307 -1.62 -25.86 -12.16
CA THR A 307 -1.90 -26.28 -10.79
C THR A 307 -2.90 -25.34 -10.14
N ALA A 308 -3.98 -25.87 -9.58
CA ALA A 308 -4.90 -25.12 -8.73
C ALA A 308 -4.54 -25.33 -7.26
N VAL A 309 -4.31 -24.26 -6.51
CA VAL A 309 -4.09 -24.26 -5.07
C VAL A 309 -5.35 -23.70 -4.41
N VAL A 310 -6.11 -24.55 -3.73
CA VAL A 310 -7.44 -24.21 -3.22
C VAL A 310 -7.50 -24.32 -1.71
N GLY A 311 -8.37 -23.59 -1.04
CA GLY A 311 -8.52 -23.72 0.42
C GLY A 311 -9.39 -22.66 1.07
N GLY A 312 -9.78 -22.90 2.31
CA GLY A 312 -10.68 -22.02 3.07
C GLY A 312 -10.16 -20.59 3.28
N PRO A 313 -11.03 -19.63 3.65
CA PRO A 313 -10.62 -18.28 4.06
C PRO A 313 -9.57 -18.33 5.18
N GLY A 314 -8.56 -17.47 5.14
CA GLY A 314 -7.52 -17.42 6.16
C GLY A 314 -6.50 -18.57 6.14
N ALA A 315 -6.56 -19.49 5.18
CA ALA A 315 -5.58 -20.58 5.01
C ALA A 315 -4.21 -20.14 4.45
N GLY A 316 -3.87 -18.84 4.46
CA GLY A 316 -2.56 -18.33 4.03
C GLY A 316 -2.26 -18.43 2.52
N LYS A 317 -3.27 -18.59 1.68
CA LYS A 317 -3.14 -18.73 0.21
C LYS A 317 -2.46 -17.55 -0.48
N SER A 318 -2.95 -16.33 -0.28
CA SER A 318 -2.37 -15.12 -0.86
C SER A 318 -0.96 -14.84 -0.33
N THR A 319 -0.71 -15.20 0.93
CA THR A 319 0.63 -15.15 1.53
C THR A 319 1.59 -16.11 0.83
N LEU A 320 1.16 -17.35 0.59
CA LEU A 320 1.90 -18.36 -0.18
C LEU A 320 2.15 -17.91 -1.62
N ALA A 321 1.13 -17.36 -2.29
CA ALA A 321 1.21 -16.84 -3.65
C ALA A 321 2.34 -15.83 -3.83
N ALA A 322 2.49 -14.91 -2.88
CA ALA A 322 3.59 -13.97 -2.88
C ALA A 322 4.94 -14.59 -2.47
N ALA A 323 4.94 -15.54 -1.53
CA ALA A 323 6.14 -16.27 -1.08
C ALA A 323 6.85 -16.99 -2.23
N LEU A 324 6.08 -17.65 -3.10
CA LEU A 324 6.60 -18.48 -4.20
C LEU A 324 7.36 -17.70 -5.27
N ARG A 325 7.18 -16.38 -5.32
CA ARG A 325 7.86 -15.53 -6.27
C ARG A 325 9.19 -14.99 -5.74
N HIS A 326 9.25 -14.66 -4.46
CA HIS A 326 10.45 -14.15 -3.81
C HIS A 326 10.56 -14.72 -2.38
N PRO A 327 11.13 -15.93 -2.23
CA PRO A 327 11.31 -16.53 -0.92
C PRO A 327 12.33 -15.73 -0.08
N PRO A 328 12.15 -15.64 1.25
CA PRO A 328 13.15 -15.07 2.15
C PRO A 328 14.50 -15.78 2.00
N ALA A 329 15.59 -15.06 2.23
CA ALA A 329 16.96 -15.60 2.14
C ALA A 329 17.20 -16.81 3.07
N SER A 330 16.40 -16.95 4.13
CA SER A 330 16.43 -18.06 5.10
C SER A 330 15.70 -19.33 4.64
N VAL A 331 14.95 -19.28 3.53
CA VAL A 331 14.24 -20.44 2.98
C VAL A 331 15.05 -21.08 1.86
N GLU A 332 16.03 -21.93 2.21
CA GLU A 332 16.87 -22.66 1.25
C GLU A 332 16.09 -23.56 0.26
N LYS A 333 14.83 -23.89 0.57
CA LYS A 333 14.03 -24.89 -0.18
C LYS A 333 13.21 -24.35 -1.35
N VAL A 334 12.96 -23.04 -1.42
CA VAL A 334 12.20 -22.43 -2.53
C VAL A 334 13.20 -21.83 -3.51
N PRO A 335 13.30 -22.33 -4.75
CA PRO A 335 14.22 -21.75 -5.71
C PRO A 335 13.83 -20.30 -5.99
N LEU A 336 14.81 -19.39 -5.92
CA LEU A 336 14.67 -18.07 -6.51
C LEU A 336 14.20 -18.22 -7.98
N GLY A 337 13.10 -17.56 -8.34
CA GLY A 337 12.51 -17.64 -9.68
C GLY A 337 11.61 -18.86 -9.94
N LEU A 338 11.11 -19.55 -8.90
CA LEU A 338 10.10 -20.60 -9.09
C LEU A 338 8.85 -20.04 -9.79
N VAL A 339 8.29 -18.93 -9.30
CA VAL A 339 7.24 -18.16 -9.97
C VAL A 339 7.83 -16.88 -10.54
N HIS A 340 7.56 -16.59 -11.81
CA HIS A 340 8.17 -15.48 -12.54
C HIS A 340 7.31 -14.21 -12.48
N ALA A 341 5.98 -14.37 -12.48
CA ALA A 341 5.01 -13.30 -12.32
C ALA A 341 3.78 -13.75 -11.52
N VAL A 342 3.23 -12.84 -10.72
CA VAL A 342 2.05 -13.02 -9.86
C VAL A 342 1.05 -11.88 -10.16
N GLY A 343 -0.22 -12.21 -10.38
CA GLY A 343 -1.33 -11.26 -10.39
C GLY A 343 -2.25 -11.51 -9.20
N PHE A 344 -2.48 -10.50 -8.37
CA PHE A 344 -3.48 -10.52 -7.31
C PHE A 344 -4.77 -9.91 -7.86
N MET A 345 -5.85 -10.67 -7.81
CA MET A 345 -7.16 -10.23 -8.27
C MET A 345 -7.92 -9.60 -7.09
N ALA A 346 -8.52 -8.45 -7.36
CA ALA A 346 -9.52 -7.79 -6.52
C ALA A 346 -10.87 -7.78 -7.24
N VAL A 347 -11.93 -7.35 -6.56
CA VAL A 347 -13.32 -7.32 -7.08
C VAL A 347 -13.44 -6.55 -8.41
N ALA A 348 -12.63 -5.50 -8.60
CA ALA A 348 -12.62 -4.66 -9.79
C ALA A 348 -11.61 -5.11 -10.88
N SER A 349 -10.87 -6.20 -10.65
CA SER A 349 -9.75 -6.56 -11.52
C SER A 349 -10.17 -6.98 -12.91
N SER A 350 -9.36 -6.56 -13.90
CA SER A 350 -9.64 -6.75 -15.33
C SER A 350 -8.49 -7.41 -16.09
N VAL A 351 -8.78 -7.94 -17.29
CA VAL A 351 -7.76 -8.54 -18.16
C VAL A 351 -6.62 -7.57 -18.51
N PRO A 352 -6.86 -6.28 -18.85
CA PRO A 352 -5.79 -5.32 -19.10
C PRO A 352 -4.89 -5.08 -17.89
N GLU A 353 -5.47 -4.99 -16.69
CA GLU A 353 -4.72 -4.78 -15.44
C GLU A 353 -3.88 -5.99 -15.07
N LEU A 354 -4.46 -7.20 -15.17
CA LEU A 354 -3.73 -8.46 -14.99
C LEU A 354 -2.58 -8.57 -16.02
N ALA A 355 -2.85 -8.24 -17.28
CA ALA A 355 -1.83 -8.28 -18.34
C ALA A 355 -0.69 -7.28 -18.09
N ALA A 356 -1.04 -6.05 -17.69
CA ALA A 356 -0.07 -5.01 -17.37
C ALA A 356 0.80 -5.40 -16.16
N THR A 357 0.18 -5.93 -15.11
CA THR A 357 0.84 -6.46 -13.91
C THR A 357 1.81 -7.57 -14.29
N LEU A 358 1.34 -8.65 -14.92
CA LEU A 358 2.21 -9.76 -15.31
C LEU A 358 3.33 -9.32 -16.26
N ARG A 359 3.04 -8.46 -17.24
CA ARG A 359 4.05 -7.98 -18.19
C ARG A 359 5.13 -7.15 -17.50
N GLY A 360 4.75 -6.21 -16.63
CA GLY A 360 5.71 -5.37 -15.90
C GLY A 360 6.70 -6.21 -15.07
N GLN A 361 6.24 -7.36 -14.61
CA GLN A 361 7.03 -8.33 -13.87
C GLN A 361 7.96 -9.15 -14.76
N LEU A 362 7.47 -9.63 -15.90
CA LEU A 362 8.26 -10.37 -16.88
C LEU A 362 9.36 -9.53 -17.53
N GLN A 363 9.22 -8.20 -17.59
CA GLN A 363 10.30 -7.30 -18.05
C GLN A 363 11.59 -7.42 -17.21
N LYS A 364 11.53 -8.04 -16.02
CA LYS A 364 12.70 -8.29 -15.17
C LYS A 364 13.43 -9.58 -15.52
N LEU A 365 12.85 -10.45 -16.36
CA LEU A 365 13.50 -11.66 -16.81
C LEU A 365 14.62 -11.34 -17.80
N ALA A 366 15.70 -12.12 -17.72
CA ALA A 366 16.79 -12.02 -18.68
C ALA A 366 16.23 -12.20 -20.11
N TRP A 367 16.67 -11.35 -21.04
CA TRP A 367 16.29 -11.39 -22.47
C TRP A 367 14.82 -11.12 -22.81
N PHE A 368 13.88 -11.18 -21.86
CA PHE A 368 12.47 -10.89 -22.13
C PHE A 368 12.23 -9.48 -22.69
N PRO A 369 12.89 -8.40 -22.22
CA PRO A 369 12.77 -7.07 -22.84
C PRO A 369 13.21 -7.03 -24.30
N GLU A 370 14.19 -7.85 -24.69
CA GLU A 370 14.63 -7.94 -26.08
C GLU A 370 13.62 -8.71 -26.93
N VAL A 371 13.09 -9.83 -26.43
CA VAL A 371 12.03 -10.60 -27.08
C VAL A 371 10.76 -9.76 -27.26
N ALA A 372 10.35 -9.03 -26.21
CA ALA A 372 9.20 -8.12 -26.27
C ALA A 372 9.40 -7.00 -27.29
N ARG A 373 10.61 -6.42 -27.39
CA ARG A 373 10.94 -5.42 -28.42
C ARG A 373 10.88 -6.00 -29.84
N ARG A 374 11.38 -7.22 -30.05
CA ARG A 374 11.30 -7.91 -31.34
C ARG A 374 9.85 -8.18 -31.75
N TYR A 375 9.03 -8.65 -30.81
CA TYR A 375 7.59 -8.85 -31.05
C TYR A 375 6.89 -7.53 -31.37
N TRP A 376 7.18 -6.46 -30.62
CA TRP A 376 6.66 -5.13 -30.90
C TRP A 376 7.06 -4.64 -32.30
N GLN A 377 8.34 -4.73 -32.67
CA GLN A 377 8.83 -4.32 -33.99
C GLN A 377 8.15 -5.10 -35.12
N ALA A 378 7.96 -6.41 -34.96
CA ALA A 378 7.29 -7.24 -35.94
C ALA A 378 5.79 -6.91 -36.10
N ASN A 379 5.18 -6.28 -35.09
CA ASN A 379 3.75 -5.95 -35.06
C ASN A 379 3.47 -4.45 -35.02
N ALA A 380 4.47 -3.60 -35.26
CA ALA A 380 4.38 -2.15 -35.05
C ALA A 380 3.20 -1.51 -35.83
N ALA A 381 2.90 -2.01 -37.03
CA ALA A 381 1.82 -1.50 -37.88
C ALA A 381 0.40 -1.80 -37.37
N ARG A 382 0.23 -2.78 -36.46
CA ARG A 382 -1.07 -3.20 -35.89
C ARG A 382 -1.05 -3.22 -34.37
N TRP A 383 -0.05 -2.59 -33.75
CA TRP A 383 0.18 -2.72 -32.33
C TRP A 383 -1.00 -2.21 -31.50
N ASP A 384 -1.61 -1.12 -31.96
CA ASP A 384 -2.77 -0.51 -31.32
C ASP A 384 -4.03 -1.38 -31.42
N ASP A 385 -4.11 -2.27 -32.42
CA ASP A 385 -5.20 -3.22 -32.62
C ASP A 385 -5.08 -4.48 -31.75
N LEU A 386 -3.88 -4.76 -31.21
CA LEU A 386 -3.69 -5.91 -30.31
C LEU A 386 -4.32 -5.62 -28.95
N ASP A 387 -5.07 -6.56 -28.42
CA ASP A 387 -5.62 -6.42 -27.07
C ASP A 387 -4.49 -6.51 -26.01
N PRO A 388 -4.71 -5.99 -24.79
CA PRO A 388 -3.71 -6.02 -23.72
C PRO A 388 -3.18 -7.42 -23.37
N TRP A 389 -4.01 -8.47 -23.50
CA TRP A 389 -3.61 -9.85 -23.24
C TRP A 389 -2.67 -10.38 -24.34
N GLN A 390 -2.96 -10.10 -25.61
CA GLN A 390 -2.09 -10.39 -26.75
C GLN A 390 -0.75 -9.67 -26.67
N ARG A 391 -0.71 -8.47 -26.07
CA ARG A 391 0.53 -7.74 -25.82
C ARG A 391 1.38 -8.37 -24.69
N LEU A 392 0.82 -9.27 -23.89
CA LEU A 392 1.51 -10.12 -22.91
C LEU A 392 1.89 -11.47 -23.53
N THR A 393 0.93 -12.19 -24.13
CA THR A 393 1.12 -13.56 -24.64
C THR A 393 1.97 -13.61 -25.90
N GLY A 394 1.90 -12.60 -26.76
CA GLY A 394 2.72 -12.48 -27.96
C GLY A 394 4.22 -12.57 -27.69
N PRO A 395 4.80 -11.69 -26.85
CA PRO A 395 6.20 -11.83 -26.43
C PRO A 395 6.52 -13.18 -25.76
N LEU A 396 5.61 -13.72 -24.94
CA LEU A 396 5.80 -15.01 -24.28
C LEU A 396 5.94 -16.18 -25.27
N SER A 397 5.21 -16.15 -26.39
CA SER A 397 5.31 -17.16 -27.46
C SER A 397 6.68 -17.21 -28.15
N LEU A 398 7.45 -16.12 -28.07
CA LEU A 398 8.80 -16.04 -28.61
C LEU A 398 9.89 -16.28 -27.54
N TYR A 399 9.50 -16.41 -26.28
CA TYR A 399 10.43 -16.55 -25.16
C TYR A 399 10.85 -18.02 -25.01
N PRO A 400 12.16 -18.33 -24.95
CA PRO A 400 12.65 -19.70 -25.10
C PRO A 400 12.57 -20.54 -23.81
N ASP A 401 12.53 -19.91 -22.64
CA ASP A 401 12.60 -20.60 -21.35
C ASP A 401 11.22 -20.78 -20.70
N PRO A 402 11.01 -21.82 -19.88
CA PRO A 402 9.75 -22.02 -19.16
C PRO A 402 9.41 -20.84 -18.24
N VAL A 403 8.17 -20.35 -18.34
CA VAL A 403 7.67 -19.23 -17.52
C VAL A 403 6.56 -19.73 -16.61
N ARG A 404 6.56 -19.32 -15.35
CA ARG A 404 5.49 -19.63 -14.38
C ARG A 404 4.75 -18.35 -14.00
N LEU A 405 3.46 -18.31 -14.30
CA LEU A 405 2.53 -17.25 -13.94
C LEU A 405 1.64 -17.76 -12.80
N LEU A 406 1.43 -16.94 -11.79
CA LEU A 406 0.52 -17.23 -10.69
C LEU A 406 -0.59 -16.19 -10.66
N VAL A 407 -1.83 -16.62 -10.46
CA VAL A 407 -2.99 -15.73 -10.30
C VAL A 407 -3.67 -16.08 -8.98
N ASP A 408 -3.74 -15.12 -8.05
CA ASP A 408 -4.36 -15.27 -6.74
C ASP A 408 -5.66 -14.50 -6.64
N GLY A 409 -6.66 -15.08 -5.96
CA GLY A 409 -7.94 -14.41 -5.69
C GLY A 409 -8.92 -14.45 -6.86
N LEU A 410 -8.82 -15.41 -7.79
CA LEU A 410 -9.82 -15.57 -8.86
C LEU A 410 -11.25 -15.73 -8.33
N ASP A 411 -11.41 -16.31 -7.14
CA ASP A 411 -12.69 -16.43 -6.45
C ASP A 411 -13.30 -15.07 -6.06
N GLN A 412 -12.50 -14.02 -5.89
CA GLN A 412 -13.01 -12.68 -5.60
C GLN A 412 -13.77 -12.07 -6.78
N LEU A 413 -13.50 -12.57 -7.99
CA LEU A 413 -14.23 -12.19 -9.18
C LEU A 413 -15.48 -13.05 -9.40
N GLU A 414 -15.70 -14.15 -8.67
CA GLU A 414 -16.90 -14.96 -8.90
C GLU A 414 -18.19 -14.15 -8.70
N GLY A 415 -19.06 -14.13 -9.71
CA GLY A 415 -20.24 -13.26 -9.76
C GLY A 415 -19.97 -11.83 -10.23
N GLN A 416 -18.71 -11.45 -10.43
CA GLN A 416 -18.31 -10.16 -11.00
C GLN A 416 -18.28 -10.19 -12.53
N PRO A 417 -18.53 -9.05 -13.19
CA PRO A 417 -18.55 -8.95 -14.65
C PRO A 417 -17.23 -9.30 -15.35
N GLY A 418 -16.08 -9.07 -14.69
CA GLY A 418 -14.75 -9.35 -15.25
C GLY A 418 -14.34 -10.82 -15.22
N TYR A 419 -15.01 -11.67 -14.44
CA TYR A 419 -14.60 -13.07 -14.24
C TYR A 419 -14.58 -13.91 -15.52
N PRO A 420 -15.62 -13.87 -16.40
CA PRO A 420 -15.61 -14.65 -17.62
C PRO A 420 -14.50 -14.23 -18.59
N GLU A 421 -14.12 -12.95 -18.60
CA GLU A 421 -13.05 -12.42 -19.45
C GLU A 421 -11.69 -12.89 -18.97
N VAL A 422 -11.45 -12.84 -17.66
CA VAL A 422 -10.22 -13.36 -17.04
C VAL A 422 -10.11 -14.87 -17.27
N LEU A 423 -11.18 -15.64 -17.04
CA LEU A 423 -11.18 -17.08 -17.33
C LEU A 423 -10.93 -17.36 -18.81
N HIS A 424 -11.53 -16.62 -19.73
CA HIS A 424 -11.31 -16.79 -21.17
C HIS A 424 -9.87 -16.48 -21.57
N ALA A 425 -9.29 -15.42 -21.02
CA ALA A 425 -7.89 -15.05 -21.25
C ALA A 425 -6.92 -16.12 -20.75
N LEU A 426 -7.16 -16.67 -19.54
CA LEU A 426 -6.39 -17.77 -18.98
C LEU A 426 -6.58 -19.06 -19.79
N GLN A 427 -7.80 -19.35 -20.27
CA GLN A 427 -8.08 -20.53 -21.09
C GLN A 427 -7.33 -20.44 -22.44
N ALA A 428 -7.35 -19.27 -23.08
CA ALA A 428 -6.60 -19.03 -24.31
C ALA A 428 -5.09 -19.25 -24.13
N LEU A 429 -4.55 -18.92 -22.95
CA LEU A 429 -3.14 -19.21 -22.62
C LEU A 429 -2.87 -20.71 -22.49
N VAL A 430 -3.78 -21.47 -21.87
CA VAL A 430 -3.66 -22.93 -21.71
C VAL A 430 -3.74 -23.65 -23.05
N ASP A 431 -4.68 -23.23 -23.90
CA ASP A 431 -5.00 -23.88 -25.17
C ASP A 431 -3.97 -23.59 -26.28
N ASP A 432 -3.23 -22.48 -26.20
CA ASP A 432 -2.24 -22.10 -27.21
C ASP A 432 -0.97 -23.00 -27.15
N PRO A 433 -0.70 -23.80 -28.21
CA PRO A 433 0.49 -24.65 -28.26
C PRO A 433 1.81 -23.86 -28.23
N ALA A 434 1.82 -22.63 -28.74
CA ALA A 434 3.00 -21.75 -28.73
C ALA A 434 3.33 -21.24 -27.32
N LEU A 435 2.41 -21.43 -26.35
CA LEU A 435 2.57 -21.12 -24.94
C LEU A 435 2.67 -22.38 -24.08
N GLY A 436 3.01 -23.53 -24.69
CA GLY A 436 3.18 -24.82 -24.00
C GLY A 436 4.22 -24.79 -22.86
N HIS A 437 5.21 -23.91 -22.95
CA HIS A 437 6.24 -23.67 -21.93
C HIS A 437 5.80 -22.73 -20.81
N VAL A 438 4.64 -22.07 -20.96
CA VAL A 438 4.03 -21.25 -19.91
C VAL A 438 3.20 -22.16 -18.99
N LYS A 439 3.55 -22.12 -17.71
CA LYS A 439 2.91 -22.84 -16.62
C LYS A 439 2.08 -21.86 -15.79
N LEU A 440 0.93 -22.32 -15.30
CA LEU A 440 -0.06 -21.51 -14.60
C LEU A 440 -0.33 -22.07 -13.20
N VAL A 441 -0.33 -21.20 -12.21
CA VAL A 441 -0.70 -21.51 -10.83
C VAL A 441 -1.91 -20.67 -10.45
N LEU A 442 -3.01 -21.31 -10.13
CA LEU A 442 -4.28 -20.64 -9.83
C LEU A 442 -4.55 -20.79 -8.34
N VAL A 443 -4.68 -19.68 -7.63
CA VAL A 443 -4.86 -19.69 -6.17
C VAL A 443 -6.22 -19.09 -5.83
N GLY A 444 -7.04 -19.82 -5.08
CA GLY A 444 -8.40 -19.40 -4.75
C GLY A 444 -9.10 -20.27 -3.72
N ARG A 445 -10.41 -20.07 -3.51
CA ARG A 445 -11.22 -20.89 -2.58
C ARG A 445 -11.61 -22.25 -3.16
N SER A 446 -11.85 -22.27 -4.46
CA SER A 446 -12.35 -23.40 -5.24
C SER A 446 -11.50 -23.56 -6.50
N VAL A 447 -11.60 -24.73 -7.13
CA VAL A 447 -10.97 -24.94 -8.45
C VAL A 447 -11.74 -24.07 -9.46
N PRO A 448 -11.07 -23.14 -10.17
CA PRO A 448 -11.75 -22.31 -11.14
C PRO A 448 -12.28 -23.16 -12.30
N ALA A 449 -13.33 -22.68 -12.97
CA ALA A 449 -13.91 -23.33 -14.15
C ALA A 449 -13.02 -23.19 -15.40
N LEU A 450 -11.76 -23.63 -15.29
CA LEU A 450 -10.75 -23.63 -16.33
C LEU A 450 -10.47 -25.06 -16.78
N GLY A 451 -10.46 -25.31 -18.08
CA GLY A 451 -10.07 -26.59 -18.65
C GLY A 451 -8.56 -26.83 -18.54
N GLY A 452 -8.14 -28.09 -18.42
CA GLY A 452 -6.72 -28.45 -18.45
C GLY A 452 -5.96 -28.23 -17.12
N VAL A 453 -6.65 -28.19 -15.98
CA VAL A 453 -6.02 -28.25 -14.65
C VAL A 453 -5.45 -29.65 -14.42
N ASP A 454 -4.13 -29.76 -14.32
CA ASP A 454 -3.43 -31.05 -14.20
C ASP A 454 -3.41 -31.57 -12.76
N ALA A 455 -3.38 -30.66 -11.78
CA ALA A 455 -3.30 -30.99 -10.36
C ALA A 455 -4.03 -29.97 -9.50
N VAL A 456 -4.64 -30.46 -8.42
CA VAL A 456 -5.26 -29.65 -7.38
C VAL A 456 -4.50 -29.90 -6.08
N VAL A 457 -4.11 -28.82 -5.41
CA VAL A 457 -3.46 -28.85 -4.09
C VAL A 457 -4.39 -28.19 -3.10
N ASP A 458 -4.93 -28.98 -2.19
CA ASP A 458 -5.74 -28.48 -1.09
C ASP A 458 -4.83 -27.91 0.00
N MET A 459 -4.91 -26.59 0.19
CA MET A 459 -4.27 -25.90 1.30
C MET A 459 -4.96 -26.30 2.60
N PRO A 460 -4.24 -26.95 3.52
CA PRO A 460 -4.80 -27.38 4.77
C PRO A 460 -5.19 -26.16 5.60
N VAL A 461 -6.30 -26.28 6.34
CA VAL A 461 -6.60 -25.39 7.46
C VAL A 461 -5.42 -25.44 8.43
N LEU A 462 -5.08 -24.32 9.05
CA LEU A 462 -3.96 -24.25 9.97
C LEU A 462 -4.15 -25.25 11.12
N ASP A 463 -3.39 -26.33 11.08
CA ASP A 463 -3.42 -27.35 12.09
C ASP A 463 -2.60 -26.93 13.34
N VAL A 464 -2.93 -27.55 14.47
CA VAL A 464 -2.27 -27.29 15.77
C VAL A 464 -0.75 -27.41 15.67
N ASN A 465 -0.25 -28.43 14.99
CA ASN A 465 1.18 -28.72 14.94
C ASN A 465 1.95 -27.69 14.10
N THR A 466 1.35 -27.22 13.01
CA THR A 466 1.88 -26.14 12.18
C THR A 466 1.84 -24.79 12.91
N ALA A 467 0.74 -24.48 13.60
CA ALA A 467 0.64 -23.29 14.43
C ALA A 467 1.66 -23.29 15.59
N THR A 468 1.82 -24.42 16.29
CA THR A 468 2.81 -24.56 17.38
C THR A 468 4.25 -24.35 16.87
N ARG A 469 4.61 -24.93 15.73
CA ARG A 469 5.95 -24.71 15.13
C ARG A 469 6.19 -23.23 14.80
N TYR A 470 5.19 -22.56 14.23
CA TYR A 470 5.25 -21.14 13.94
C TYR A 470 5.48 -20.30 15.21
N LEU A 471 4.69 -20.56 16.26
CA LEU A 471 4.79 -19.85 17.53
C LEU A 471 6.17 -20.06 18.19
N HIS A 472 6.69 -21.28 18.18
CA HIS A 472 8.02 -21.58 18.69
C HIS A 472 9.14 -20.86 17.92
N ALA A 473 9.04 -20.78 16.59
CA ALA A 473 9.99 -20.02 15.77
C ALA A 473 10.01 -18.53 16.13
N ARG A 474 8.89 -18.00 16.62
CA ARG A 474 8.75 -16.62 17.13
C ARG A 474 9.15 -16.44 18.60
N GLY A 475 9.69 -17.48 19.24
CA GLY A 475 10.08 -17.44 20.65
C GLY A 475 8.91 -17.60 21.63
N VAL A 476 7.71 -17.92 21.16
CA VAL A 476 6.58 -18.28 22.03
C VAL A 476 6.72 -19.75 22.41
N LEU A 477 7.32 -19.99 23.58
CA LEU A 477 7.67 -21.34 24.06
C LEU A 477 6.73 -21.87 25.14
N ASP A 478 5.96 -21.00 25.79
CA ASP A 478 5.05 -21.39 26.88
C ASP A 478 3.88 -22.24 26.35
N PRO A 479 3.70 -23.50 26.81
CA PRO A 479 2.67 -24.39 26.29
C PRO A 479 1.24 -23.87 26.45
N GLY A 480 0.92 -23.19 27.56
CA GLY A 480 -0.41 -22.64 27.80
C GLY A 480 -0.73 -21.48 26.84
N THR A 481 0.25 -20.62 26.61
CA THR A 481 0.17 -19.54 25.62
C THR A 481 0.01 -20.08 24.19
N VAL A 482 0.75 -21.14 23.84
CA VAL A 482 0.64 -21.81 22.54
C VAL A 482 -0.75 -22.40 22.35
N GLU A 483 -1.24 -23.17 23.31
CA GLU A 483 -2.58 -23.77 23.25
C GLU A 483 -3.67 -22.71 23.08
N TRP A 484 -3.58 -21.63 23.85
CA TRP A 484 -4.49 -20.50 23.76
C TRP A 484 -4.47 -19.82 22.38
N LEU A 485 -3.28 -19.50 21.86
CA LEU A 485 -3.13 -18.87 20.55
C LEU A 485 -3.71 -19.71 19.42
N VAL A 486 -3.51 -21.03 19.48
CA VAL A 486 -4.07 -21.98 18.51
C VAL A 486 -5.59 -22.01 18.58
N GLN A 487 -6.16 -22.01 19.80
CA GLN A 487 -7.62 -21.99 20.00
C GLN A 487 -8.25 -20.69 19.48
N VAL A 488 -7.71 -19.53 19.84
CA VAL A 488 -8.24 -18.22 19.43
C VAL A 488 -8.11 -17.98 17.94
N ALA A 489 -7.06 -18.50 17.30
CA ALA A 489 -6.91 -18.44 15.85
C ALA A 489 -7.99 -19.23 15.11
N ALA A 490 -8.57 -20.27 15.72
CA ALA A 490 -9.59 -21.14 15.11
C ALA A 490 -9.22 -21.63 13.69
N GLY A 491 -7.94 -21.95 13.47
CA GLY A 491 -7.42 -22.38 12.16
C GLY A 491 -7.17 -21.25 11.15
N ASN A 492 -7.30 -19.99 11.55
CA ASN A 492 -7.03 -18.82 10.71
C ASN A 492 -5.61 -18.29 10.92
N TRP A 493 -4.84 -18.25 9.84
CA TRP A 493 -3.45 -17.81 9.86
C TRP A 493 -3.25 -16.35 10.26
N LEU A 494 -4.06 -15.44 9.72
CA LEU A 494 -3.94 -14.01 9.98
C LEU A 494 -4.34 -13.67 11.42
N VAL A 495 -5.34 -14.38 11.96
CA VAL A 495 -5.74 -14.23 13.38
C VAL A 495 -4.65 -14.79 14.29
N LEU A 496 -4.00 -15.90 13.94
CA LEU A 496 -2.86 -16.41 14.71
C LEU A 496 -1.71 -15.40 14.75
N ASP A 497 -1.33 -14.80 13.63
CA ASP A 497 -0.26 -13.78 13.59
C ASP A 497 -0.63 -12.54 14.41
N LEU A 498 -1.87 -12.06 14.27
CA LEU A 498 -2.39 -10.95 15.06
C LEU A 498 -2.28 -11.24 16.56
N ALA A 499 -2.83 -12.38 17.01
CA ALA A 499 -2.85 -12.77 18.41
C ALA A 499 -1.44 -12.98 18.98
N ALA A 500 -0.56 -13.66 18.24
CA ALA A 500 0.81 -13.93 18.66
C ALA A 500 1.63 -12.65 18.82
N THR A 501 1.40 -11.67 17.94
CA THR A 501 2.06 -10.36 18.01
C THR A 501 1.55 -9.55 19.21
N THR A 502 0.25 -9.60 19.50
CA THR A 502 -0.34 -8.94 20.67
C THR A 502 0.24 -9.50 21.98
N VAL A 503 0.37 -10.82 22.12
CA VAL A 503 0.97 -11.45 23.31
C VAL A 503 2.44 -11.07 23.49
N SER A 504 3.20 -11.00 22.39
CA SER A 504 4.63 -10.63 22.42
C SER A 504 4.85 -9.18 22.89
N SER A 505 3.86 -8.29 22.72
CA SER A 505 3.91 -6.90 23.19
C SER A 505 3.48 -6.70 24.65
N VAL A 506 2.81 -7.67 25.27
CA VAL A 506 2.30 -7.58 26.66
C VAL A 506 3.30 -8.25 27.61
N ALA A 507 4.39 -7.55 27.90
CA ALA A 507 5.22 -7.86 29.06
C ALA A 507 4.48 -7.40 30.33
N GLY A 508 3.43 -8.12 30.77
CA GLY A 508 2.82 -7.90 32.08
C GLY A 508 1.31 -8.11 32.18
N GLY A 509 0.92 -9.23 32.78
CA GLY A 509 -0.16 -9.31 33.78
C GLY A 509 -1.63 -9.22 33.36
N ALA A 510 -1.99 -8.87 32.12
CA ALA A 510 -3.37 -9.00 31.64
C ALA A 510 -3.64 -10.46 31.21
N GLY A 511 -4.76 -11.04 31.66
CA GLY A 511 -5.17 -12.39 31.25
C GLY A 511 -5.42 -12.49 29.75
N PHE A 512 -5.27 -13.69 29.20
CA PHE A 512 -5.53 -13.96 27.79
C PHE A 512 -7.04 -13.81 27.46
N PRO A 513 -7.43 -13.15 26.36
CA PRO A 513 -8.83 -13.07 25.96
C PRO A 513 -9.43 -14.47 25.71
N GLU A 514 -10.66 -14.73 26.18
CA GLU A 514 -11.23 -16.09 26.16
C GLU A 514 -11.44 -16.66 24.75
N ASP A 515 -11.75 -15.80 23.78
CA ASP A 515 -12.02 -16.18 22.40
C ASP A 515 -11.59 -15.08 21.40
N GLN A 516 -11.87 -15.32 20.12
CA GLN A 516 -11.57 -14.38 19.04
C GLN A 516 -12.33 -13.04 19.18
N ALA A 517 -13.57 -13.06 19.67
CA ALA A 517 -14.36 -11.84 19.85
C ALA A 517 -13.80 -11.00 21.02
N ALA A 518 -13.36 -11.64 22.10
CA ALA A 518 -12.68 -11.00 23.22
C ALA A 518 -11.34 -10.40 22.78
N LEU A 519 -10.58 -11.09 21.91
CA LEU A 519 -9.35 -10.55 21.32
C LEU A 519 -9.62 -9.25 20.55
N TYR A 520 -10.61 -9.23 19.66
CA TYR A 520 -10.97 -8.03 18.92
C TYR A 520 -11.48 -6.91 19.84
N THR A 521 -12.29 -7.26 20.84
CA THR A 521 -12.80 -6.30 21.84
C THR A 521 -11.64 -5.62 22.55
N GLN A 522 -10.69 -6.41 23.05
CA GLN A 522 -9.53 -5.91 23.79
C GLN A 522 -8.65 -5.01 22.90
N LEU A 523 -8.36 -5.41 21.66
CA LEU A 523 -7.55 -4.60 20.74
C LEU A 523 -8.25 -3.28 20.40
N LEU A 524 -9.53 -3.33 20.05
CA LEU A 524 -10.30 -2.13 19.73
C LEU A 524 -10.47 -1.20 20.94
N ASP A 525 -10.60 -1.75 22.16
CA ASP A 525 -10.62 -0.95 23.38
C ASP A 525 -9.27 -0.26 23.63
N GLN A 526 -8.16 -0.97 23.45
CA GLN A 526 -6.82 -0.37 23.56
C GLN A 526 -6.65 0.78 22.58
N ILE A 527 -7.02 0.59 21.31
CA ILE A 527 -6.95 1.66 20.30
C ILE A 527 -7.88 2.82 20.68
N ARG A 528 -9.11 2.52 21.11
CA ARG A 528 -10.10 3.52 21.55
C ARG A 528 -9.62 4.33 22.75
N THR A 529 -8.85 3.77 23.69
CA THR A 529 -8.29 4.55 24.81
C THR A 529 -7.30 5.61 24.34
N ARG A 530 -6.63 5.40 23.20
CA ARG A 530 -5.67 6.34 22.62
C ARG A 530 -6.32 7.38 21.71
N HIS A 531 -7.35 6.98 20.95
CA HIS A 531 -7.91 7.80 19.87
C HIS A 531 -9.39 8.18 20.03
N GLY A 532 -10.06 7.67 21.07
CA GLY A 532 -11.48 7.93 21.32
C GLY A 532 -12.43 7.19 20.37
N GLY A 533 -13.69 7.62 20.34
CA GLY A 533 -14.77 6.94 19.61
C GLY A 533 -14.70 7.06 18.08
N VAL A 534 -13.80 7.90 17.54
CA VAL A 534 -13.62 8.03 16.08
C VAL A 534 -13.15 6.72 15.45
N VAL A 535 -12.40 5.91 16.20
CA VAL A 535 -11.96 4.57 15.79
C VAL A 535 -13.15 3.71 15.43
N ASP A 536 -14.21 3.72 16.25
CA ASP A 536 -15.36 2.86 16.02
C ASP A 536 -16.12 3.27 14.73
N VAL A 537 -16.14 4.57 14.41
CA VAL A 537 -16.71 5.08 13.15
C VAL A 537 -15.88 4.66 11.95
N VAL A 538 -14.55 4.77 12.04
CA VAL A 538 -13.63 4.30 10.98
C VAL A 538 -13.80 2.80 10.76
N MET A 539 -13.84 1.99 11.83
CA MET A 539 -14.01 0.54 11.71
C MET A 539 -15.38 0.17 11.12
N ALA A 540 -16.45 0.88 11.47
CA ALA A 540 -17.77 0.67 10.87
C ALA A 540 -17.79 1.01 9.37
N LEU A 541 -17.10 2.08 8.96
CA LEU A 541 -16.93 2.44 7.54
C LEU A 541 -16.19 1.38 6.75
N LEU A 542 -15.07 0.89 7.29
CA LEU A 542 -14.29 -0.17 6.63
C LEU A 542 -15.04 -1.50 6.59
N ALA A 543 -15.83 -1.82 7.62
CA ALA A 543 -16.74 -2.97 7.58
C ALA A 543 -17.82 -2.85 6.50
N ALA A 544 -18.38 -1.65 6.30
CA ALA A 544 -19.35 -1.37 5.26
C ALA A 544 -18.76 -1.45 3.84
N ALA A 545 -17.50 -1.04 3.67
CA ALA A 545 -16.78 -1.14 2.40
C ALA A 545 -16.39 -2.59 2.06
N GLY A 546 -15.75 -3.30 3.00
CA GLY A 546 -15.37 -4.70 2.84
C GLY A 546 -13.96 -5.04 3.32
N THR A 547 -13.56 -6.28 3.03
CA THR A 547 -12.23 -6.81 3.36
C THR A 547 -11.25 -6.60 2.23
N GLY A 548 -9.96 -6.41 2.58
CA GLY A 548 -8.92 -6.00 1.65
C GLY A 548 -8.95 -4.49 1.38
N PRO A 549 -8.00 -3.94 0.62
CA PRO A 549 -7.87 -2.51 0.41
C PRO A 549 -8.86 -2.04 -0.67
N VAL A 550 -10.14 -1.92 -0.31
CA VAL A 550 -11.23 -1.64 -1.25
C VAL A 550 -11.69 -0.18 -1.23
N LEU A 551 -11.70 0.49 -0.08
CA LEU A 551 -12.23 1.85 0.06
C LEU A 551 -11.17 2.90 -0.30
N PRO A 552 -11.39 3.78 -1.30
CA PRO A 552 -10.47 4.89 -1.57
C PRO A 552 -10.29 5.80 -0.35
N PHE A 553 -9.06 6.22 -0.07
CA PHE A 553 -8.75 7.08 1.09
C PHE A 553 -9.56 8.39 1.08
N ASP A 554 -9.68 9.02 -0.09
CA ASP A 554 -10.41 10.29 -0.22
C ASP A 554 -11.90 10.13 0.07
N LEU A 555 -12.47 8.97 -0.26
CA LEU A 555 -13.85 8.63 0.07
C LEU A 555 -14.03 8.36 1.57
N LEU A 556 -13.08 7.66 2.20
CA LEU A 556 -13.06 7.48 3.66
C LEU A 556 -13.07 8.85 4.37
N HIS A 557 -12.16 9.74 3.98
CA HIS A 557 -12.04 11.09 4.55
C HIS A 557 -13.34 11.90 4.35
N ALA A 558 -13.89 11.93 3.15
CA ALA A 558 -15.13 12.63 2.86
C ALA A 558 -16.32 12.07 3.65
N THR A 559 -16.42 10.75 3.77
CA THR A 559 -17.51 10.11 4.51
C THR A 559 -17.44 10.38 6.01
N LEU A 560 -16.24 10.46 6.58
CA LEU A 560 -16.06 10.86 7.99
C LEU A 560 -16.60 12.28 8.25
N VAL A 561 -16.37 13.21 7.32
CA VAL A 561 -16.95 14.57 7.41
C VAL A 561 -18.48 14.51 7.42
N VAL A 562 -19.09 13.70 6.54
CA VAL A 562 -20.54 13.50 6.48
C VAL A 562 -21.11 12.93 7.78
N LEU A 563 -20.36 12.02 8.43
CA LEU A 563 -20.71 11.41 9.71
C LEU A 563 -20.40 12.30 10.93
N GLY A 564 -20.01 13.56 10.72
CA GLY A 564 -19.72 14.51 11.80
C GLY A 564 -18.39 14.26 12.52
N GLN A 565 -17.45 13.58 11.86
CA GLN A 565 -16.08 13.33 12.32
C GLN A 565 -15.07 14.09 11.42
N PRO A 566 -15.00 15.42 11.48
CA PRO A 566 -14.12 16.21 10.60
C PRO A 566 -12.65 16.10 11.07
N LEU A 567 -12.00 14.97 10.76
CA LEU A 567 -10.56 14.81 10.89
C LEU A 567 -9.86 15.48 9.72
N THR A 568 -8.69 16.08 9.96
CA THR A 568 -7.82 16.45 8.85
C THR A 568 -7.21 15.19 8.23
N ARG A 569 -6.71 15.27 6.99
CA ARG A 569 -5.97 14.16 6.37
C ARG A 569 -4.82 13.70 7.27
N ALA A 570 -4.06 14.64 7.85
CA ALA A 570 -2.96 14.35 8.76
C ALA A 570 -3.41 13.59 10.02
N ASP A 571 -4.51 14.03 10.65
CA ASP A 571 -5.07 13.34 11.83
C ASP A 571 -5.55 11.92 11.48
N LEU A 572 -6.13 11.74 10.29
CA LEU A 572 -6.53 10.42 9.82
C LEU A 572 -5.32 9.52 9.55
N TYR A 573 -4.22 10.03 8.96
CA TYR A 573 -2.99 9.26 8.83
C TYR A 573 -2.35 8.93 10.19
N LEU A 574 -2.44 9.83 11.17
CA LEU A 574 -1.98 9.58 12.55
C LEU A 574 -2.76 8.44 13.19
N LEU A 575 -4.08 8.45 13.04
CA LEU A 575 -4.95 7.38 13.50
C LEU A 575 -4.59 6.05 12.83
N LEU A 576 -4.55 6.02 11.49
CA LEU A 576 -4.26 4.82 10.69
C LEU A 576 -2.81 4.30 10.85
N GLY A 577 -1.92 5.12 11.42
CA GLY A 577 -0.54 4.77 11.75
C GLY A 577 -0.36 4.16 13.15
N ASP A 578 -1.44 4.06 13.95
CA ASP A 578 -1.40 3.38 15.24
C ASP A 578 -1.00 1.90 15.07
N VAL A 579 -0.12 1.42 15.95
CA VAL A 579 0.50 0.09 15.81
C VAL A 579 -0.51 -1.04 15.88
N ASP A 580 -1.53 -0.89 16.73
CA ASP A 580 -2.54 -1.93 16.89
C ASP A 580 -3.62 -1.79 15.83
N LEU A 581 -4.01 -0.55 15.48
CA LEU A 581 -4.99 -0.32 14.41
C LEU A 581 -4.46 -0.80 13.06
N HIS A 582 -3.21 -0.47 12.71
CA HIS A 582 -2.60 -0.88 11.45
C HIS A 582 -2.65 -2.40 11.22
N ARG A 583 -2.63 -3.21 12.29
CA ARG A 583 -2.73 -4.68 12.20
C ARG A 583 -4.13 -5.19 11.90
N LEU A 584 -5.15 -4.35 12.11
CA LEU A 584 -6.55 -4.66 11.81
C LEU A 584 -6.95 -4.19 10.40
N LEU A 585 -6.04 -3.52 9.69
CA LEU A 585 -6.29 -2.91 8.40
C LEU A 585 -5.46 -3.55 7.30
N ASP A 586 -5.99 -3.50 6.09
CA ASP A 586 -5.24 -3.72 4.85
C ASP A 586 -5.21 -2.40 4.07
N ARG A 587 -4.07 -2.05 3.49
CA ARG A 587 -3.85 -0.77 2.80
C ARG A 587 -3.01 -0.97 1.55
N SER A 588 -3.48 -0.46 0.42
CA SER A 588 -2.72 -0.43 -0.82
C SER A 588 -2.32 1.02 -1.16
N ASN A 589 -1.18 1.20 -1.84
CA ASN A 589 -0.73 2.50 -2.33
C ASN A 589 -0.70 3.65 -1.30
N THR A 590 -0.37 3.35 -0.04
CA THR A 590 -0.33 4.31 1.07
C THR A 590 0.35 5.64 0.73
N GLY A 591 -0.37 6.73 0.98
CA GLY A 591 0.05 8.11 0.76
C GLY A 591 -0.11 8.61 -0.67
N ARG A 592 -0.65 7.81 -1.60
CA ARG A 592 -0.84 8.20 -3.01
C ARG A 592 -2.31 8.51 -3.30
N ALA A 593 -2.55 9.13 -4.46
CA ALA A 593 -3.91 9.44 -4.92
C ALA A 593 -4.76 8.17 -5.14
N ASP A 594 -4.13 7.03 -5.40
CA ASP A 594 -4.75 5.70 -5.57
C ASP A 594 -4.69 4.83 -4.30
N GLU A 595 -4.58 5.45 -3.12
CA GLU A 595 -4.62 4.71 -1.85
C GLU A 595 -6.01 4.12 -1.57
N HIS A 596 -6.02 2.84 -1.20
CA HIS A 596 -7.23 2.16 -0.72
C HIS A 596 -6.99 1.49 0.63
N LEU A 597 -8.07 1.35 1.41
CA LEU A 597 -8.07 0.77 2.75
C LEU A 597 -9.23 -0.19 2.94
N GLY A 598 -9.06 -1.15 3.83
CA GLY A 598 -10.17 -1.95 4.35
C GLY A 598 -9.73 -2.85 5.48
N LEU A 599 -10.56 -3.83 5.82
CA LEU A 599 -10.29 -4.73 6.93
C LEU A 599 -9.31 -5.83 6.53
N PHE A 600 -8.40 -6.18 7.43
CA PHE A 600 -7.40 -7.24 7.18
C PHE A 600 -8.04 -8.62 6.95
N HIS A 601 -9.22 -8.88 7.53
CA HIS A 601 -9.89 -10.17 7.42
C HIS A 601 -11.40 -10.08 7.71
N GLN A 602 -12.19 -10.97 7.09
CA GLN A 602 -13.66 -10.98 7.16
C GLN A 602 -14.20 -11.24 8.56
N THR A 603 -13.52 -12.05 9.35
CA THR A 603 -13.92 -12.33 10.74
C THR A 603 -13.99 -11.06 11.60
N LEU A 604 -13.17 -10.05 11.29
CA LEU A 604 -13.27 -8.75 11.97
C LEU A 604 -14.50 -7.97 11.49
N GLY A 605 -14.80 -7.99 10.19
CA GLY A 605 -16.02 -7.40 9.64
C GLY A 605 -17.28 -8.00 10.28
N ASP A 606 -17.35 -9.34 10.32
CA ASP A 606 -18.46 -10.07 10.92
C ASP A 606 -18.59 -9.76 12.42
N TYR A 607 -17.46 -9.67 13.14
CA TYR A 607 -17.44 -9.24 14.54
C TYR A 607 -18.01 -7.82 14.71
N LEU A 608 -17.58 -6.86 13.89
CA LEU A 608 -18.04 -5.46 13.97
C LEU A 608 -19.54 -5.33 13.68
N THR A 609 -20.07 -6.12 12.74
CA THR A 609 -21.50 -6.15 12.43
C THR A 609 -22.33 -6.75 13.57
N THR A 610 -21.82 -7.80 14.22
CA THR A 610 -22.55 -8.50 15.30
C THR A 610 -22.37 -7.86 16.67
N HIS A 611 -21.33 -7.03 16.86
CA HIS A 611 -21.00 -6.36 18.12
C HIS A 611 -20.94 -4.83 17.95
N PRO A 612 -22.05 -4.17 17.55
CA PRO A 612 -22.06 -2.73 17.37
C PRO A 612 -21.78 -2.01 18.69
N ARG A 613 -20.91 -1.01 18.64
CA ARG A 613 -20.50 -0.26 19.84
C ARG A 613 -21.43 0.93 20.12
N PRO A 614 -21.59 1.35 21.38
CA PRO A 614 -22.37 2.53 21.70
C PRO A 614 -21.80 3.79 21.04
N GLY A 615 -22.63 4.48 20.25
CA GLY A 615 -22.25 5.71 19.55
C GLY A 615 -21.77 5.50 18.11
N THR A 616 -21.66 4.26 17.61
CA THR A 616 -21.43 4.01 16.18
C THR A 616 -22.70 4.19 15.37
N PRO A 617 -22.66 4.84 14.19
CA PRO A 617 -23.79 4.86 13.28
C PRO A 617 -24.22 3.43 12.90
N ALA A 618 -25.52 3.20 12.74
CA ALA A 618 -26.03 1.92 12.23
C ALA A 618 -25.58 1.69 10.79
N ALA A 619 -25.40 0.42 10.39
CA ALA A 619 -24.87 0.07 9.06
C ALA A 619 -25.59 0.79 7.89
N PRO A 620 -26.94 0.86 7.81
CA PRO A 620 -27.60 1.61 6.73
C PRO A 620 -27.25 3.11 6.70
N ALA A 621 -27.01 3.72 7.86
CA ALA A 621 -26.59 5.12 7.94
C ALA A 621 -25.15 5.31 7.46
N VAL A 622 -24.26 4.34 7.71
CA VAL A 622 -22.89 4.32 7.18
C VAL A 622 -22.92 4.22 5.65
N HIS A 623 -23.67 3.26 5.10
CA HIS A 623 -23.84 3.12 3.65
C HIS A 623 -24.43 4.38 3.01
N ALA A 624 -25.45 5.00 3.64
CA ALA A 624 -26.02 6.26 3.18
C ALA A 624 -25.00 7.42 3.17
N ALA A 625 -24.10 7.48 4.15
CA ALA A 625 -23.04 8.48 4.18
C ALA A 625 -22.01 8.26 3.06
N ILE A 626 -21.64 7.01 2.77
CA ILE A 626 -20.75 6.67 1.65
C ILE A 626 -21.38 7.11 0.33
N ILE A 627 -22.67 6.84 0.10
CA ILE A 627 -23.38 7.29 -1.11
C ILE A 627 -23.37 8.81 -1.21
N HIS A 628 -23.62 9.51 -0.10
CA HIS A 628 -23.61 10.97 -0.11
C HIS A 628 -22.25 11.54 -0.51
N ALA A 629 -21.15 10.95 -0.02
CA ALA A 629 -19.81 11.34 -0.42
C ALA A 629 -19.51 10.98 -1.89
N LEU A 630 -19.93 9.78 -2.34
CA LEU A 630 -19.79 9.33 -3.72
C LEU A 630 -20.52 10.25 -4.71
N ASP A 631 -21.78 10.59 -4.45
CA ASP A 631 -22.58 11.43 -5.34
C ASP A 631 -21.98 12.84 -5.50
N GLN A 632 -21.26 13.34 -4.49
CA GLN A 632 -20.54 14.62 -4.55
C GLN A 632 -19.23 14.54 -5.32
N GLN A 633 -18.42 13.50 -5.07
CA GLN A 633 -17.05 13.43 -5.58
C GLN A 633 -16.96 12.72 -6.94
N ALA A 634 -17.82 11.72 -7.18
CA ALA A 634 -17.92 10.88 -8.37
C ALA A 634 -19.34 10.94 -9.02
N PRO A 635 -19.86 12.14 -9.36
CA PRO A 635 -21.16 12.24 -10.02
C PRO A 635 -21.13 11.54 -11.38
N ALA A 636 -22.28 11.07 -11.85
CA ALA A 636 -22.42 10.37 -13.13
C ALA A 636 -21.86 11.17 -14.32
N THR A 637 -21.83 12.50 -14.26
CA THR A 637 -21.25 13.36 -15.30
C THR A 637 -19.73 13.22 -15.46
N LYS A 638 -19.02 12.72 -14.45
CA LYS A 638 -17.58 12.42 -14.53
C LYS A 638 -17.29 11.04 -15.10
N HIS A 639 -18.29 10.15 -15.17
CA HIS A 639 -18.13 8.81 -15.74
C HIS A 639 -18.16 8.87 -17.26
N THR A 640 -16.97 8.97 -17.85
CA THR A 640 -16.79 8.82 -19.30
C THR A 640 -16.40 7.37 -19.60
N PRO A 641 -17.17 6.64 -20.44
CA PRO A 641 -16.81 5.29 -20.86
C PRO A 641 -15.40 5.24 -21.44
N GLY A 642 -14.56 4.34 -20.93
CA GLY A 642 -13.19 4.12 -21.40
C GLY A 642 -12.09 4.91 -20.66
N SER A 643 -12.42 5.95 -19.90
CA SER A 643 -11.44 6.69 -19.08
C SER A 643 -11.76 6.70 -17.58
N TYR A 644 -12.98 6.35 -17.17
CA TYR A 644 -13.34 6.36 -15.75
C TYR A 644 -12.50 5.39 -14.90
N ARG A 645 -11.97 4.32 -15.52
CA ARG A 645 -11.13 3.31 -14.86
C ARG A 645 -9.75 3.85 -14.44
N ASP A 646 -9.34 5.01 -14.96
CA ASP A 646 -8.10 5.68 -14.54
C ASP A 646 -8.28 6.42 -13.21
N ASP A 647 -9.52 6.59 -12.75
CA ASP A 647 -9.86 7.23 -11.48
C ASP A 647 -10.35 6.17 -10.47
N PRO A 648 -9.63 5.95 -9.36
CA PRO A 648 -10.00 4.98 -8.33
C PRO A 648 -11.39 5.22 -7.74
N LEU A 649 -11.79 6.48 -7.57
CA LEU A 649 -13.06 6.83 -6.98
C LEU A 649 -14.21 6.56 -7.95
N LEU A 650 -14.03 6.89 -9.24
CA LEU A 650 -15.02 6.54 -10.26
C LEU A 650 -15.13 5.01 -10.39
N THR A 651 -14.02 4.29 -10.35
CA THR A 651 -14.02 2.82 -10.39
C THR A 651 -14.80 2.24 -9.21
N TYR A 652 -14.54 2.70 -7.98
CA TYR A 652 -15.28 2.28 -6.79
C TYR A 652 -16.79 2.60 -6.91
N ALA A 653 -17.14 3.80 -7.39
CA ALA A 653 -18.53 4.21 -7.57
C ALA A 653 -19.26 3.32 -8.60
N PHE A 654 -18.55 2.87 -9.64
CA PHE A 654 -19.08 1.98 -10.67
C PHE A 654 -19.33 0.56 -10.14
N ASP A 655 -18.36 0.00 -9.43
CA ASP A 655 -18.37 -1.40 -9.00
C ASP A 655 -19.19 -1.63 -7.72
N VAL A 656 -19.05 -0.75 -6.73
CA VAL A 656 -19.57 -0.96 -5.37
C VAL A 656 -20.76 -0.04 -5.03
N GLY A 657 -20.95 1.06 -5.78
CA GLY A 657 -22.04 2.02 -5.58
C GLY A 657 -23.43 1.39 -5.39
N PRO A 658 -23.86 0.48 -6.29
CA PRO A 658 -25.15 -0.22 -6.16
C PRO A 658 -25.31 -0.95 -4.83
N ARG A 659 -24.25 -1.61 -4.34
CA ARG A 659 -24.29 -2.32 -3.05
C ARG A 659 -24.54 -1.35 -1.91
N HIS A 660 -23.85 -0.20 -1.88
CA HIS A 660 -24.10 0.78 -0.83
C HIS A 660 -25.55 1.28 -0.86
N ARG A 661 -26.13 1.51 -2.04
CA ARG A 661 -27.53 1.93 -2.19
C ARG A 661 -28.50 0.91 -1.61
N HIS A 662 -28.28 -0.36 -1.94
CA HIS A 662 -29.10 -1.45 -1.42
C HIS A 662 -29.02 -1.57 0.11
N GLU A 663 -27.80 -1.60 0.66
CA GLU A 663 -27.58 -1.72 2.12
C GLU A 663 -28.05 -0.46 2.89
N ALA A 664 -28.16 0.68 2.22
CA ALA A 664 -28.78 1.90 2.75
C ALA A 664 -30.32 1.90 2.65
N GLY A 665 -30.93 0.89 2.02
CA GLY A 665 -32.37 0.82 1.76
C GLY A 665 -32.85 1.82 0.70
N ARG A 666 -31.99 2.17 -0.28
CA ARG A 666 -32.28 3.11 -1.38
C ARG A 666 -32.32 2.41 -2.74
N ASP A 667 -33.07 1.31 -2.82
CA ASP A 667 -33.19 0.48 -4.02
C ASP A 667 -33.78 1.24 -5.23
N ASP A 668 -34.59 2.26 -4.97
CA ASP A 668 -35.15 3.20 -5.95
C ASP A 668 -34.08 3.96 -6.75
N SER A 669 -32.89 4.11 -6.19
CA SER A 669 -31.77 4.81 -6.82
C SER A 669 -30.71 3.88 -7.44
N LEU A 670 -30.91 2.55 -7.42
CA LEU A 670 -29.98 1.57 -8.01
C LEU A 670 -29.80 1.78 -9.52
N VAL A 671 -30.91 2.02 -10.23
CA VAL A 671 -30.92 2.20 -11.69
C VAL A 671 -29.98 3.33 -12.13
N ALA A 672 -29.89 4.41 -11.36
CA ALA A 672 -29.01 5.54 -11.67
C ALA A 672 -27.51 5.20 -11.61
N ASP A 673 -27.09 4.18 -10.85
CA ASP A 673 -25.69 3.69 -10.88
C ASP A 673 -25.44 2.73 -12.04
N LEU A 674 -26.45 1.92 -12.38
CA LEU A 674 -26.33 0.90 -13.42
C LEU A 674 -26.36 1.49 -14.83
N THR A 675 -26.95 2.68 -15.00
CA THR A 675 -26.93 3.43 -16.28
C THR A 675 -25.56 4.00 -16.64
N ARG A 676 -24.58 3.94 -15.72
CA ARG A 676 -23.19 4.20 -16.09
C ARG A 676 -22.68 3.00 -16.87
N ASP A 677 -22.39 3.21 -18.15
CA ASP A 677 -21.94 2.15 -19.03
C ASP A 677 -20.41 2.03 -19.08
N ASP A 678 -19.95 0.80 -19.20
CA ASP A 678 -18.58 0.44 -19.56
C ASP A 678 -18.46 0.22 -21.07
N PRO A 679 -17.30 0.52 -21.70
CA PRO A 679 -17.08 0.21 -23.11
C PRO A 679 -17.19 -1.30 -23.43
N VAL A 680 -17.06 -2.18 -22.44
CA VAL A 680 -17.16 -3.63 -22.59
C VAL A 680 -18.61 -4.08 -22.36
N PRO A 681 -19.34 -4.53 -23.40
CA PRO A 681 -20.76 -4.88 -23.31
C PRO A 681 -21.11 -5.92 -22.24
N ARG A 682 -20.21 -6.89 -22.01
CA ARG A 682 -20.39 -7.96 -21.04
C ARG A 682 -20.36 -7.44 -19.60
N VAL A 683 -19.58 -6.38 -19.35
CA VAL A 683 -19.52 -5.74 -18.03
C VAL A 683 -20.90 -5.19 -17.67
N ASN A 684 -21.52 -4.47 -18.61
CA ASN A 684 -22.84 -3.90 -18.42
C ASN A 684 -23.92 -4.98 -18.26
N LEU A 685 -23.92 -6.00 -19.13
CA LEU A 685 -24.88 -7.11 -19.02
C LEU A 685 -24.86 -7.72 -17.62
N THR A 686 -23.67 -8.04 -17.12
CA THR A 686 -23.53 -8.67 -15.81
C THR A 686 -24.06 -7.76 -14.70
N ARG A 687 -23.65 -6.48 -14.68
CA ARG A 687 -24.13 -5.51 -13.67
C ARG A 687 -25.65 -5.42 -13.64
N TRP A 688 -26.28 -5.29 -14.80
CA TRP A 688 -27.74 -5.23 -14.89
C TRP A 688 -28.39 -6.54 -14.45
N THR A 689 -27.85 -7.70 -14.83
CA THR A 689 -28.41 -9.00 -14.40
C THR A 689 -28.24 -9.26 -12.90
N THR A 690 -27.12 -8.86 -12.30
CA THR A 690 -26.83 -9.04 -10.87
C THR A 690 -27.84 -8.32 -9.99
N TRP A 691 -28.27 -7.13 -10.39
CA TRP A 691 -29.20 -6.30 -9.63
C TRP A 691 -30.67 -6.42 -10.07
N ALA A 692 -30.94 -7.17 -11.14
CA ALA A 692 -32.29 -7.29 -11.70
C ALA A 692 -33.31 -7.86 -10.69
N SER A 693 -32.92 -8.87 -9.91
CA SER A 693 -33.81 -9.46 -8.90
C SER A 693 -34.08 -8.48 -7.76
N VAL A 694 -33.06 -7.74 -7.31
CA VAL A 694 -33.22 -6.74 -6.24
C VAL A 694 -34.17 -5.62 -6.68
N ILE A 695 -34.01 -5.11 -7.90
CA ILE A 695 -34.89 -4.09 -8.47
C ILE A 695 -36.33 -4.62 -8.59
N LEU A 696 -36.49 -5.87 -9.07
CA LEU A 696 -37.80 -6.51 -9.18
C LEU A 696 -38.48 -6.68 -7.81
N ASP A 697 -37.74 -7.13 -6.80
CA ASP A 697 -38.27 -7.39 -5.47
C ASP A 697 -38.63 -6.08 -4.74
N ALA A 698 -37.83 -5.03 -4.91
CA ALA A 698 -38.04 -3.73 -4.28
C ALA A 698 -39.15 -2.91 -4.96
N LEU A 699 -39.20 -2.88 -6.29
CA LEU A 699 -40.09 -1.99 -7.06
C LEU A 699 -41.33 -2.70 -7.63
N GLY A 700 -41.26 -4.02 -7.81
CA GLY A 700 -42.31 -4.83 -8.43
C GLY A 700 -42.22 -4.93 -9.96
N CYS A 701 -42.92 -5.91 -10.53
CA CYS A 701 -42.85 -6.25 -11.96
C CYS A 701 -43.40 -5.19 -12.92
N ASP A 702 -44.32 -4.35 -12.43
CA ASP A 702 -45.00 -3.30 -13.21
C ASP A 702 -44.33 -1.93 -13.06
N HIS A 703 -43.24 -1.82 -12.28
CA HIS A 703 -42.54 -0.55 -12.14
C HIS A 703 -41.76 -0.19 -13.42
N PRO A 704 -41.79 1.08 -13.89
CA PRO A 704 -41.06 1.50 -15.08
C PRO A 704 -39.57 1.10 -15.06
N ASP A 705 -38.88 1.28 -13.94
CA ASP A 705 -37.46 0.90 -13.80
C ASP A 705 -37.21 -0.61 -13.92
N THR A 706 -38.16 -1.45 -13.50
CA THR A 706 -38.09 -2.90 -13.70
C THR A 706 -38.23 -3.25 -15.17
N LEU A 707 -39.14 -2.58 -15.89
CA LEU A 707 -39.30 -2.75 -17.34
C LEU A 707 -38.09 -2.23 -18.12
N THR A 708 -37.52 -1.09 -17.70
CA THR A 708 -36.27 -0.53 -18.24
C THR A 708 -35.11 -1.49 -18.04
N THR A 709 -34.96 -2.05 -16.83
CA THR A 709 -33.92 -3.05 -16.52
C THR A 709 -34.01 -4.26 -17.45
N ARG A 710 -35.22 -4.79 -17.69
CA ARG A 710 -35.44 -5.91 -18.63
C ARG A 710 -35.06 -5.54 -20.07
N SER A 711 -35.37 -4.33 -20.51
CA SER A 711 -35.00 -3.83 -21.84
C SER A 711 -33.48 -3.72 -21.99
N ILE A 712 -32.81 -3.14 -20.98
CA ILE A 712 -31.36 -2.95 -20.99
C ILE A 712 -30.61 -4.28 -20.95
N ILE A 713 -31.08 -5.27 -20.20
CA ILE A 713 -30.52 -6.63 -20.22
C ILE A 713 -30.63 -7.23 -21.62
N ALA A 714 -31.78 -7.09 -22.29
CA ALA A 714 -31.93 -7.57 -23.66
C ALA A 714 -31.00 -6.85 -24.63
N TYR A 715 -30.86 -5.53 -24.51
CA TYR A 715 -29.92 -4.72 -25.28
C TYR A 715 -28.47 -5.22 -25.11
N TRP A 716 -27.97 -5.33 -23.88
CA TRP A 716 -26.59 -5.79 -23.63
C TRP A 716 -26.40 -7.26 -24.00
N THR A 717 -27.44 -8.09 -23.97
CA THR A 717 -27.40 -9.47 -24.49
C THR A 717 -27.11 -9.47 -26.00
N ALA A 718 -27.74 -8.58 -26.78
CA ALA A 718 -27.41 -8.44 -28.20
C ALA A 718 -25.97 -7.95 -28.41
N GLN A 719 -25.54 -6.95 -27.63
CA GLN A 719 -24.21 -6.36 -27.74
C GLN A 719 -23.07 -7.31 -27.31
N THR A 720 -23.38 -8.34 -26.52
CA THR A 720 -22.44 -9.42 -26.17
C THR A 720 -22.37 -10.54 -27.22
N GLY A 721 -23.14 -10.45 -28.30
CA GLY A 721 -23.11 -11.37 -29.43
C GLY A 721 -24.26 -12.38 -29.49
N ASP A 722 -25.30 -12.25 -28.65
CA ASP A 722 -26.49 -13.13 -28.70
C ASP A 722 -27.78 -12.36 -29.05
N PRO A 723 -27.95 -11.97 -30.33
CA PRO A 723 -29.16 -11.27 -30.77
C PRO A 723 -30.42 -12.16 -30.73
N SER A 724 -30.27 -13.50 -30.73
CA SER A 724 -31.41 -14.42 -30.68
C SER A 724 -32.05 -14.42 -29.31
N GLU A 725 -31.24 -14.47 -28.26
CA GLU A 725 -31.70 -14.37 -26.88
C GLU A 725 -32.24 -12.97 -26.57
N ALA A 726 -31.58 -11.92 -27.06
CA ALA A 726 -32.10 -10.55 -26.95
C ALA A 726 -33.51 -10.40 -27.54
N LEU A 727 -33.75 -10.93 -28.75
CA LEU A 727 -35.06 -10.93 -29.39
C LEU A 727 -36.11 -11.70 -28.56
N ARG A 728 -35.72 -12.82 -27.95
CA ARG A 728 -36.59 -13.59 -27.06
C ARG A 728 -36.99 -12.75 -25.84
N LEU A 729 -36.04 -12.06 -25.22
CA LEU A 729 -36.26 -11.19 -24.06
C LEU A 729 -37.17 -9.99 -24.40
N LEU A 730 -36.92 -9.30 -25.52
CA LEU A 730 -37.75 -8.17 -25.97
C LEU A 730 -39.19 -8.60 -26.29
N ARG A 731 -39.38 -9.75 -26.93
CA ARG A 731 -40.73 -10.32 -27.19
C ARG A 731 -41.50 -10.62 -25.91
N GLN A 732 -40.80 -11.01 -24.84
CA GLN A 732 -41.41 -11.23 -23.52
C GLN A 732 -41.71 -9.91 -22.81
N LEU A 733 -40.91 -8.86 -23.03
CA LEU A 733 -41.09 -7.54 -22.42
C LEU A 733 -42.21 -6.72 -23.05
N LEU A 734 -42.36 -6.76 -24.38
CA LEU A 734 -43.27 -5.88 -25.12
C LEU A 734 -44.72 -5.90 -24.61
N PRO A 735 -45.36 -7.07 -24.33
CA PRO A 735 -46.73 -7.09 -23.81
C PRO A 735 -46.88 -6.39 -22.45
N ASP A 736 -45.84 -6.46 -21.60
CA ASP A 736 -45.85 -5.81 -20.29
C ASP A 736 -45.73 -4.29 -20.43
N GLN A 737 -44.83 -3.81 -21.30
CA GLN A 737 -44.69 -2.38 -21.58
C GLN A 737 -45.94 -1.81 -22.26
N GLU A 738 -46.57 -2.53 -23.19
CA GLU A 738 -47.84 -2.08 -23.80
C GLU A 738 -48.96 -1.94 -22.77
N ARG A 739 -49.02 -2.84 -21.78
CA ARG A 739 -50.03 -2.82 -20.71
C ARG A 739 -49.76 -1.71 -19.69
N VAL A 740 -48.51 -1.51 -19.29
CA VAL A 740 -48.12 -0.60 -18.20
C VAL A 740 -47.87 0.83 -18.69
N LEU A 741 -47.06 0.99 -19.74
CA LEU A 741 -46.63 2.30 -20.26
C LEU A 741 -47.52 2.81 -21.40
N GLY A 742 -48.20 1.88 -22.10
CA GLY A 742 -49.01 2.17 -23.28
C GLY A 742 -48.25 1.97 -24.60
N ARG A 743 -49.01 1.81 -25.69
CA ARG A 743 -48.48 1.43 -27.02
C ARG A 743 -47.61 2.49 -27.71
N ASP A 744 -47.83 3.76 -27.35
CA ASP A 744 -47.15 4.92 -27.95
C ASP A 744 -46.04 5.49 -27.05
N HIS A 745 -45.75 4.84 -25.92
CA HIS A 745 -44.68 5.26 -25.03
C HIS A 745 -43.30 5.08 -25.70
N PRO A 746 -42.34 6.01 -25.54
CA PRO A 746 -41.01 5.91 -26.15
C PRO A 746 -40.30 4.56 -25.92
N ASP A 747 -40.36 4.02 -24.70
CA ASP A 747 -39.72 2.74 -24.38
C ASP A 747 -40.41 1.55 -25.05
N THR A 748 -41.74 1.58 -25.16
CA THR A 748 -42.52 0.56 -25.88
C THR A 748 -42.21 0.60 -27.38
N LEU A 749 -42.04 1.80 -27.93
CA LEU A 749 -41.65 2.00 -29.33
C LEU A 749 -40.20 1.58 -29.58
N THR A 750 -39.30 1.80 -28.61
CA THR A 750 -37.89 1.39 -28.69
C THR A 750 -37.72 -0.13 -28.65
N THR A 751 -38.59 -0.80 -27.89
CA THR A 751 -38.58 -2.26 -27.74
C THR A 751 -39.15 -3.00 -28.96
N ARG A 752 -39.99 -2.34 -29.76
CA ARG A 752 -40.67 -2.91 -30.93
C ARG A 752 -39.80 -2.79 -32.18
#